data_AF-A0AB37B1Y0-F1
#
_entry.id   AF-A0AB37B1Y0-F1
#
_cell.length_a   1.000
_cell.length_b   1.000
_cell.length_c   1.000
_cell.angle_alpha   90.00
_cell.angle_beta   90.00
_cell.angle_gamma   90.00
#
_symmetry.space_group_name_H-M   'P 1'
#
loop_
_entity.id
_entity.type
_entity.pdbx_description
1 polymer ?
#
loop_
_entity_poly.entity_id
_entity_poly.type
_entity_poly.pdbx_seq_one_letter_code
_entity_poly.pdbx_strand_id
1 'polypeptide(L)'
;MRASPARATLRLTPGHFALYRAYLEGLDEATLHAHYGVPGTDVRVTRRTIATLRDTLTIAARRARDVDAAHLLRLKPGSLPRDAHAGAAAGREVPTLEAFRAEVDPDAFYSERELVALYVETYPPASSPALDRKIARNRRLRDRQDAALARMEASLVEAPRPDHTLDGWFDSRVVARLEAAGITTFAELLALMRTRRQRWYRAVPRLGAIGAQRITDFIEQHPDTLGYLSPLAVTPRRHFAPGHPALQPLPGAAADVAPLEALRVPAALDGSAGLNRAPVPAHQAELNTDLQAVHAWIATRGARSDATRRAYRREAERLLLWAIVAKGKPLSSLNTMDCAEYLDVFLRDPQPAARWVGRSRVERFDPAWRPFVGPLSERSRDTARRILNAMGEWLVAQQYLRVNPFAGLPAAPSVPIDATGRSLTRAQWQYVLQTVLRPTSAFDGGDSQRANRSANQAANARDAFLLLFAYATGLRRAEIAAATTGALTRTALDGALDDAWSLKVMGKGRRARTVPMPRRLIEALRAQLRARPIPLTLETAPADTPLIAHLVTGEALHPDVVGRLFKGIFARAADQLAVAYPNAAADLRRASTHWLRHTFANHGLDAGADIRDMQELLGHASLGTTTLYTKADAVRQFQSVEALFNAGLDGADPPAAMGVPVASPPARADTGAAAQLVAVHVTLRVEPKRSGGRGRARVLERVEREVLAGFGRTPIRDGVTVLQVPFDNEDAFDRRVDDLLVEIAMTAEQHRCASESEAWAEVAGERWTW
;
A
#
# COMPACT_ATOMS: atom_id res chain seq x y z
N MET A 1 -16.79 -9.45 41.54
CA MET A 1 -15.64 -8.58 41.85
C MET A 1 -14.98 -8.16 40.55
N ARG A 2 -15.18 -6.92 40.08
CA ARG A 2 -14.44 -6.38 38.94
C ARG A 2 -13.02 -6.08 39.41
N ALA A 3 -12.02 -6.71 38.79
CA ALA A 3 -10.62 -6.40 39.03
C ALA A 3 -10.38 -4.93 38.64
N SER A 4 -9.98 -4.12 39.62
CA SER A 4 -9.49 -2.75 39.37
C SER A 4 -8.31 -2.83 38.41
N PRO A 5 -8.26 -2.01 37.34
CA PRO A 5 -7.09 -1.96 36.47
C PRO A 5 -5.90 -1.50 37.31
N ALA A 6 -4.85 -2.32 37.36
CA ALA A 6 -3.58 -1.94 37.96
C ALA A 6 -3.15 -0.63 37.29
N ARG A 7 -3.07 0.47 38.06
CA ARG A 7 -2.54 1.75 37.58
C ARG A 7 -1.18 1.48 36.94
N ALA A 8 -1.10 1.65 35.62
CA ALA A 8 0.14 1.52 34.86
C ALA A 8 1.22 2.35 35.54
N THR A 9 2.21 1.67 36.12
CA THR A 9 3.40 2.31 36.68
C THR A 9 4.20 2.90 35.52
N LEU A 10 4.31 4.23 35.49
CA LEU A 10 5.11 4.96 34.53
C LEU A 10 6.57 4.44 34.60
N ARG A 11 7.13 3.89 33.52
CA ARG A 11 8.55 3.52 33.51
C ARG A 11 9.36 4.81 33.34
N LEU A 12 10.26 5.05 34.29
CA LEU A 12 10.99 6.30 34.41
C LEU A 12 12.13 6.34 33.39
N THR A 13 12.35 7.51 32.79
CA THR A 13 13.42 7.73 31.81
C THR A 13 14.38 8.79 32.35
N PRO A 14 15.62 8.92 31.83
CA PRO A 14 16.53 9.98 32.26
C PRO A 14 15.93 11.40 32.17
N GLY A 15 15.09 11.65 31.15
CA GLY A 15 14.37 12.92 31.01
C GLY A 15 13.34 13.17 32.13
N HIS A 16 12.70 12.12 32.63
CA HIS A 16 11.80 12.24 33.80
C HIS A 16 12.58 12.59 35.08
N PHE A 17 13.77 12.00 35.26
CA PHE A 17 14.65 12.33 36.39
C PHE A 17 15.18 13.76 36.29
N ALA A 18 15.58 14.22 35.10
CA ALA A 18 16.01 15.60 34.85
C ALA A 18 14.91 16.63 35.15
N LEU A 19 13.68 16.40 34.68
CA LEU A 19 12.52 17.24 34.99
C LEU A 19 12.27 17.31 36.51
N TYR A 20 12.33 16.17 37.21
CA TYR A 20 12.07 16.14 38.65
C TYR A 20 13.19 16.80 39.46
N ARG A 21 14.45 16.70 39.02
CA ARG A 21 15.60 17.41 39.60
C ARG A 21 15.46 18.92 39.46
N ALA A 22 15.15 19.38 38.25
CA ALA A 22 14.86 20.79 37.96
C ALA A 22 13.70 21.35 38.81
N TYR A 23 12.68 20.52 39.08
CA TYR A 23 11.61 20.86 40.02
C TYR A 23 12.10 20.99 41.47
N LEU A 24 13.00 20.11 41.93
CA LEU A 24 13.58 20.17 43.28
C LEU A 24 14.55 21.35 43.46
N GLU A 25 15.21 21.80 42.40
CA GLU A 25 16.04 23.02 42.37
C GLU A 25 15.22 24.30 42.61
N GLY A 26 13.90 24.24 42.37
CA GLY A 26 12.95 25.32 42.63
C GLY A 26 12.67 26.23 41.43
N LEU A 27 12.92 25.74 40.21
CA LEU A 27 12.49 26.42 38.99
C LEU A 27 10.96 26.52 38.93
N ASP A 28 10.46 27.64 38.40
CA ASP A 28 9.01 27.83 38.26
C ASP A 28 8.43 26.97 37.12
N GLU A 29 7.12 26.77 37.16
CA GLU A 29 6.45 25.84 36.26
C GLU A 29 6.51 26.28 34.79
N ALA A 30 6.63 27.59 34.50
CA ALA A 30 6.74 28.09 33.14
C ALA A 30 8.12 27.74 32.56
N THR A 31 9.19 27.94 33.33
CA THR A 31 10.54 27.52 32.94
C THR A 31 10.63 26.01 32.80
N LEU A 32 10.09 25.23 33.74
CA LEU A 32 10.06 23.77 33.64
C LEU A 32 9.33 23.28 32.39
N HIS A 33 8.23 23.93 32.03
CA HIS A 33 7.49 23.60 30.82
C HIS A 33 8.25 24.00 29.55
N ALA A 34 8.91 25.16 29.51
CA ALA A 34 9.68 25.60 28.36
C ALA A 34 10.85 24.66 28.03
N HIS A 35 11.54 24.15 29.05
CA HIS A 35 12.73 23.31 28.88
C HIS A 35 12.45 21.81 28.81
N TYR A 36 11.46 21.33 29.56
CA TYR A 36 11.20 19.88 29.72
C TYR A 36 9.75 19.50 29.38
N GLY A 37 8.89 20.46 29.08
CA GLY A 37 7.51 20.23 28.68
C GLY A 37 7.38 19.73 27.25
N VAL A 38 6.24 19.11 26.95
CA VAL A 38 5.95 18.64 25.59
C VAL A 38 5.60 19.85 24.71
N PRO A 39 6.30 20.09 23.58
CA PRO A 39 5.99 21.20 22.69
C PRO A 39 4.52 21.20 22.23
N GLY A 40 3.87 22.36 22.30
CA GLY A 40 2.45 22.52 21.96
C GLY A 40 1.48 22.03 23.03
N THR A 41 1.94 21.78 24.26
CA THR A 41 1.08 21.50 25.42
C THR A 41 1.08 22.67 26.40
N ASP A 42 0.19 22.62 27.40
CA ASP A 42 0.08 23.64 28.45
C ASP A 42 0.95 23.26 29.67
N VAL A 43 1.45 24.26 30.40
CA VAL A 43 2.10 24.14 31.71
C VAL A 43 1.37 23.18 32.66
N ARG A 44 0.03 23.12 32.59
CA ARG A 44 -0.81 22.17 33.35
C ARG A 44 -0.42 20.70 33.14
N VAL A 45 0.03 20.34 31.94
CA VAL A 45 0.49 18.98 31.61
C VAL A 45 1.77 18.68 32.37
N THR A 46 2.76 19.58 32.34
CA THR A 46 4.02 19.45 33.09
C THR A 46 3.77 19.33 34.59
N ARG A 47 2.84 20.14 35.15
CA ARG A 47 2.44 20.05 36.57
C ARG A 47 1.88 18.66 36.92
N ARG A 48 1.02 18.09 36.07
CA ARG A 48 0.47 16.73 36.25
C ARG A 48 1.56 15.67 36.13
N THR A 49 2.51 15.83 35.22
CA THR A 49 3.68 14.94 35.07
C THR A 49 4.52 14.94 36.34
N ILE A 50 4.87 16.10 36.90
CA ILE A 50 5.63 16.22 38.16
C ILE A 50 4.89 15.51 39.32
N ALA A 51 3.57 15.70 39.43
CA ALA A 51 2.78 15.02 40.46
C ALA A 51 2.81 13.49 40.29
N THR A 52 2.71 13.02 39.06
CA THR A 52 2.77 11.58 38.72
C THR A 52 4.15 11.00 39.02
N LEU A 53 5.22 11.73 38.69
CA LEU A 53 6.60 11.34 38.97
C LEU A 53 6.86 11.23 40.47
N ARG A 54 6.40 12.21 41.26
CA ARG A 54 6.50 12.15 42.72
C ARG A 54 5.85 10.90 43.30
N ASP A 55 4.63 10.59 42.89
CA ASP A 55 3.89 9.43 43.39
C ASP A 55 4.57 8.13 42.95
N THR A 56 5.02 8.06 41.71
CA THR A 56 5.71 6.89 41.14
C THR A 56 7.03 6.62 41.85
N LEU A 57 7.87 7.66 42.02
CA LEU A 57 9.15 7.59 42.73
C LEU A 57 8.96 7.22 44.21
N THR A 58 7.93 7.77 44.87
CA THR A 58 7.62 7.45 46.27
C THR A 58 7.21 5.97 46.41
N ILE A 59 6.38 5.46 45.49
CA ILE A 59 5.97 4.05 45.48
C ILE A 59 7.17 3.15 45.21
N ALA A 60 8.03 3.53 44.26
CA ALA A 60 9.24 2.79 43.91
C ALA A 60 10.23 2.72 45.09
N ALA A 61 10.49 3.85 45.76
CA ALA A 61 11.32 3.92 46.95
C ALA A 61 10.79 3.02 48.09
N ARG A 62 9.47 3.00 48.30
CA ARG A 62 8.84 2.09 49.28
C ARG A 62 9.01 0.61 48.91
N ARG A 63 8.89 0.26 47.63
CA ARG A 63 9.12 -1.11 47.14
C ARG A 63 10.58 -1.53 47.33
N ALA A 64 11.51 -0.61 47.14
CA ALA A 64 12.94 -0.80 47.41
C ALA A 64 13.30 -0.81 48.91
N ARG A 65 12.33 -0.65 49.82
CA ARG A 65 12.52 -0.49 51.26
C ARG A 65 13.40 0.71 51.66
N ASP A 66 13.59 1.69 50.77
CA ASP A 66 14.27 2.98 51.06
C ASP A 66 13.24 3.97 51.61
N VAL A 67 12.97 3.85 52.91
CA VAL A 67 11.98 4.68 53.63
C VAL A 67 12.40 6.15 53.66
N ASP A 68 13.72 6.43 53.70
CA ASP A 68 14.25 7.80 53.69
C ASP A 68 14.03 8.45 52.32
N ALA A 69 14.32 7.76 51.21
CA ALA A 69 14.05 8.27 49.87
C ALA A 69 12.54 8.49 49.62
N ALA A 70 11.69 7.58 50.09
CA ALA A 70 10.23 7.74 49.99
C ALA A 70 9.71 8.97 50.76
N HIS A 71 10.36 9.31 51.87
CA HIS A 71 10.04 10.52 52.63
C HIS A 71 10.56 11.77 51.92
N LEU A 72 11.85 11.80 51.55
CA LEU A 72 12.53 12.94 50.94
C LEU A 72 11.90 13.36 49.61
N LEU A 73 11.57 12.40 48.74
CA LEU A 73 11.03 12.68 47.40
C LEU A 73 9.58 13.20 47.44
N ARG A 74 8.87 13.05 48.57
CA ARG A 74 7.51 13.56 48.76
C ARG A 74 7.48 15.00 49.26
N LEU A 75 8.56 15.46 49.90
CA LEU A 75 8.67 16.84 50.39
C LEU A 75 8.71 17.81 49.21
N LYS A 76 7.92 18.89 49.29
CA LYS A 76 7.98 19.98 48.31
C LYS A 76 9.35 20.68 48.43
N PRO A 77 9.92 21.18 47.32
CA PRO A 77 11.11 22.02 47.41
C PRO A 77 10.82 23.19 48.35
N GLY A 78 11.71 23.42 49.32
CA GLY A 78 11.58 24.58 50.20
C GLY A 78 11.63 25.86 49.37
N SER A 79 10.74 26.81 49.64
CA SER A 79 10.83 28.15 49.05
C SER A 79 12.14 28.79 49.51
N LEU A 80 13.00 29.16 48.56
CA LEU A 80 13.96 30.22 48.81
C LEU A 80 13.12 31.50 48.97
N PRO A 81 13.34 32.31 50.02
CA PRO A 81 12.84 33.67 49.96
C PRO A 81 13.51 34.32 48.76
N ARG A 82 12.75 34.52 47.67
CA ARG A 82 13.18 35.32 46.52
C ARG A 82 13.49 36.77 46.95
N ASP A 83 12.94 37.17 48.10
CA ASP A 83 13.08 38.51 48.67
C ASP A 83 13.91 38.47 49.96
N ALA A 84 15.20 38.13 49.87
CA ALA A 84 16.16 38.32 50.98
C ALA A 84 16.54 39.80 51.21
N HIS A 85 16.10 40.71 50.32
CA HIS A 85 16.31 42.15 50.45
C HIS A 85 15.09 42.92 50.99
N ALA A 86 13.92 42.29 51.17
CA ALA A 86 12.69 42.99 51.56
C ALA A 86 12.50 43.17 53.09
N GLY A 87 13.57 43.03 53.89
CA GLY A 87 13.47 42.90 55.35
C GLY A 87 14.42 43.78 56.15
N ALA A 88 14.18 45.10 56.15
CA ALA A 88 14.50 46.05 57.23
C ALA A 88 15.98 46.26 57.66
N ALA A 89 16.57 47.35 57.16
CA ALA A 89 17.21 48.33 58.04
C ALA A 89 16.39 49.63 57.97
N ALA A 90 16.18 50.27 59.10
CA ALA A 90 15.23 51.37 59.31
C ALA A 90 15.21 52.45 58.19
N GLY A 91 14.06 52.61 57.54
CA GLY A 91 13.68 53.85 56.84
C GLY A 91 14.22 54.11 55.43
N ARG A 92 14.85 53.16 54.73
CA ARG A 92 15.33 53.35 53.34
C ARG A 92 14.60 52.42 52.36
N GLU A 93 13.94 52.98 51.33
CA GLU A 93 13.38 52.19 50.22
C GLU A 93 14.51 51.50 49.45
N VAL A 94 14.42 50.18 49.28
CA VAL A 94 15.39 49.40 48.48
C VAL A 94 14.81 49.22 47.07
N PRO A 95 15.41 49.80 46.02
CA PRO A 95 14.93 49.68 44.64
C PRO A 95 15.13 48.26 44.11
N THR A 96 14.34 47.83 43.12
CA THR A 96 14.58 46.56 42.41
C THR A 96 15.90 46.61 41.65
N LEU A 97 16.53 45.46 41.37
CA LEU A 97 17.80 45.41 40.61
C LEU A 97 17.69 46.12 39.25
N GLU A 98 16.53 46.06 38.60
CA GLU A 98 16.29 46.76 37.34
C GLU A 98 16.15 48.27 37.49
N ALA A 99 15.54 48.74 38.57
CA ALA A 99 15.47 50.17 38.89
C ALA A 99 16.84 50.73 39.30
N PHE A 100 17.62 49.96 40.06
CA PHE A 100 18.99 50.28 40.41
C PHE A 100 19.90 50.33 39.18
N ARG A 101 19.74 49.39 38.24
CA ARG A 101 20.43 49.44 36.94
C ARG A 101 20.12 50.73 36.19
N ALA A 102 18.85 51.11 36.11
CA ALA A 102 18.43 52.32 35.40
C ALA A 102 19.00 53.61 36.02
N GLU A 103 19.31 53.59 37.31
CA GLU A 103 19.87 54.73 38.05
C GLU A 103 21.41 54.75 38.02
N VAL A 104 22.07 53.61 38.23
CA VAL A 104 23.52 53.49 38.46
C VAL A 104 24.30 53.10 37.20
N ASP A 105 23.65 52.44 36.25
CA ASP A 105 24.27 52.00 35.00
C ASP A 105 23.31 52.10 33.79
N PRO A 106 22.83 53.31 33.44
CA PRO A 106 21.90 53.49 32.34
C PRO A 106 22.50 53.13 30.97
N ASP A 107 23.83 53.17 30.83
CA ASP A 107 24.56 52.88 29.59
C ASP A 107 25.05 51.41 29.51
N ALA A 108 24.70 50.56 30.49
CA ALA A 108 25.07 49.15 30.56
C ALA A 108 26.58 48.86 30.51
N PHE A 109 27.36 49.67 31.22
CA PHE A 109 28.82 49.55 31.34
C PHE A 109 29.25 48.34 32.20
N TYR A 110 28.52 47.99 33.26
CA TYR A 110 28.85 46.85 34.12
C TYR A 110 28.28 45.54 33.56
N SER A 111 29.03 44.45 33.67
CA SER A 111 28.46 43.12 33.44
C SER A 111 27.39 42.81 34.49
N GLU A 112 26.41 41.96 34.17
CA GLU A 112 25.32 41.62 35.10
C GLU A 112 25.84 41.11 36.46
N ARG A 113 26.97 40.41 36.48
CA ARG A 113 27.64 39.97 37.72
C ARG A 113 28.22 41.12 38.53
N GLU A 114 28.87 42.09 37.88
CA GLU A 114 29.45 43.26 38.54
C GLU A 114 28.35 44.20 39.05
N LEU A 115 27.27 44.37 38.27
CA LEU A 115 26.11 45.16 38.64
C LEU A 115 25.36 44.55 39.83
N VAL A 116 25.20 43.22 39.87
CA VAL A 116 24.63 42.50 41.01
C VAL A 116 25.55 42.62 42.23
N ALA A 117 26.87 42.56 42.06
CA ALA A 117 27.81 42.77 43.15
C ALA A 117 27.70 44.19 43.74
N LEU A 118 27.65 45.22 42.87
CA LEU A 118 27.45 46.62 43.25
C LEU A 118 26.10 46.82 43.98
N TYR A 119 25.05 46.17 43.50
CA TYR A 119 23.72 46.23 44.11
C TYR A 119 23.69 45.59 45.50
N VAL A 120 24.34 44.43 45.68
CA VAL A 120 24.44 43.74 46.98
C VAL A 120 25.34 44.51 47.95
N GLU A 121 26.37 45.19 47.47
CA GLU A 121 27.23 46.09 48.26
C GLU A 121 26.47 47.35 48.71
N THR A 122 25.67 47.93 47.81
CA THR A 122 24.88 49.15 48.08
C THR A 122 23.65 48.87 48.95
N TYR A 123 23.05 47.67 48.80
CA TYR A 123 21.89 47.20 49.57
C TYR A 123 22.14 45.80 50.15
N PRO A 124 22.94 45.69 51.23
CA PRO A 124 23.25 44.40 51.84
C PRO A 124 21.97 43.67 52.26
N PRO A 125 21.80 42.37 51.93
CA PRO A 125 20.64 41.62 52.38
C PRO A 125 20.64 41.54 53.91
N ALA A 126 19.46 41.64 54.52
CA ALA A 126 19.34 41.54 55.96
C ALA A 126 19.72 40.11 56.42
N SER A 127 20.95 39.95 56.91
CA SER A 127 21.41 38.70 57.49
C SER A 127 20.84 38.55 58.91
N SER A 128 19.68 37.91 59.00
CA SER A 128 19.24 37.35 60.27
C SER A 128 19.84 35.96 60.43
N PRO A 129 20.42 35.61 61.60
CA PRO A 129 20.83 34.24 61.89
C PRO A 129 19.72 33.20 61.67
N ALA A 130 18.44 33.61 61.71
CA ALA A 130 17.30 32.75 61.40
C ALA A 130 17.13 32.50 59.88
N LEU A 131 17.43 33.50 59.04
CA LEU A 131 17.36 33.42 57.58
C LEU A 131 18.51 32.55 57.04
N ASP A 132 19.73 32.74 57.54
CA ASP A 132 20.89 31.94 57.15
C ASP A 132 20.72 30.47 57.56
N ARG A 133 20.18 30.22 58.76
CA ARG A 133 19.81 28.86 59.19
C ARG A 133 18.73 28.25 58.29
N LYS A 134 17.75 29.03 57.82
CA LYS A 134 16.70 28.57 56.89
C LYS A 134 17.26 28.25 55.51
N ILE A 135 18.17 29.07 54.99
CA ILE A 135 18.87 28.85 53.71
C ILE A 135 19.75 27.60 53.79
N ALA A 136 20.56 27.47 54.84
CA ALA A 136 21.41 26.30 55.06
C ALA A 136 20.59 25.01 55.25
N ARG A 137 19.46 25.07 55.97
CA ARG A 137 18.53 23.94 56.13
C ARG A 137 17.91 23.52 54.80
N ASN A 138 17.46 24.48 53.98
CA ASN A 138 16.88 24.20 52.68
C ASN A 138 17.92 23.62 51.70
N ARG A 139 19.17 24.10 51.72
CA ARG A 139 20.27 23.53 50.93
C ARG A 139 20.53 22.06 51.30
N ARG A 140 20.69 21.76 52.60
CA ARG A 140 20.87 20.38 53.08
C ARG A 140 19.70 19.47 52.71
N LEU A 141 18.46 19.98 52.73
CA LEU A 141 17.29 19.21 52.30
C LEU A 141 17.38 18.87 50.80
N ARG A 142 17.75 19.83 49.96
CA ARG A 142 17.92 19.62 48.51
C ARG A 142 19.02 18.61 48.21
N ASP A 143 20.19 18.75 48.83
CA ASP A 143 21.31 17.81 48.65
C ASP A 143 20.87 16.36 48.98
N ARG A 144 20.04 16.19 50.02
CA ARG A 144 19.47 14.89 50.39
C ARG A 144 18.42 14.39 49.40
N GLN A 145 17.58 15.29 48.86
CA GLN A 145 16.59 14.96 47.84
C GLN A 145 17.26 14.56 46.52
N ASP A 146 18.31 15.26 46.10
CA ASP A 146 19.08 14.94 44.90
C ASP A 146 19.83 13.62 45.05
N ALA A 147 20.45 13.38 46.21
CA ALA A 147 21.07 12.08 46.51
C ALA A 147 20.04 10.93 46.52
N ALA A 148 18.83 11.16 47.03
CA ALA A 148 17.75 10.17 46.97
C ALA A 148 17.27 9.93 45.54
N LEU A 149 17.14 10.98 44.74
CA LEU A 149 16.74 10.89 43.34
C LEU A 149 17.78 10.13 42.51
N ALA A 150 19.08 10.38 42.73
CA ALA A 150 20.18 9.67 42.05
C ALA A 150 20.20 8.17 42.37
N ARG A 151 19.91 7.76 43.63
CA ARG A 151 19.76 6.34 43.99
C ARG A 151 18.55 5.69 43.31
N MET A 152 17.45 6.43 43.17
CA MET A 152 16.27 5.95 42.45
C MET A 152 16.52 5.84 40.95
N GLU A 153 17.27 6.78 40.37
CA GLU A 153 17.70 6.75 38.96
C GLU A 153 18.56 5.52 38.68
N ALA A 154 19.56 5.24 39.54
CA ALA A 154 20.42 4.07 39.38
C ALA A 154 19.69 2.71 39.53
N SER A 155 18.57 2.65 40.26
CA SER A 155 17.84 1.40 40.53
C SER A 155 16.60 1.18 39.65
N LEU A 156 16.09 2.21 38.96
CA LEU A 156 14.83 2.13 38.20
C LEU A 156 15.00 2.30 36.68
N VAL A 157 16.21 2.61 36.20
CA VAL A 157 16.50 2.72 34.76
C VAL A 157 16.75 1.33 34.17
N GLU A 158 15.71 0.74 33.60
CA GLU A 158 15.80 -0.43 32.73
C GLU A 158 15.86 0.05 31.27
N ALA A 159 16.70 -0.55 30.42
CA ALA A 159 16.77 -0.20 29.00
C ALA A 159 15.76 -1.02 28.16
N PRO A 160 15.17 -0.47 27.10
CA PRO A 160 14.12 -1.16 26.33
C PRO A 160 14.71 -2.32 25.55
N ARG A 161 14.09 -3.50 25.64
CA ARG A 161 14.49 -4.70 24.87
C ARG A 161 13.40 -5.12 23.90
N PRO A 162 13.72 -5.84 22.80
CA PRO A 162 12.73 -6.22 21.79
C PRO A 162 11.56 -7.05 22.34
N ASP A 163 11.79 -7.87 23.36
CA ASP A 163 10.79 -8.72 24.01
C ASP A 163 9.91 -7.98 25.03
N HIS A 164 10.26 -6.74 25.39
CA HIS A 164 9.46 -5.95 26.33
C HIS A 164 8.14 -5.50 25.69
N THR A 165 7.09 -5.49 26.52
CA THR A 165 5.80 -4.90 26.19
C THR A 165 5.92 -3.39 26.02
N LEU A 166 5.09 -2.81 25.16
CA LEU A 166 5.04 -1.36 24.92
C LEU A 166 4.49 -0.58 26.12
N ASP A 167 3.76 -1.26 27.01
CA ASP A 167 3.26 -0.70 28.26
C ASP A 167 4.36 -0.18 29.17
N GLY A 168 4.15 1.04 29.67
CA GLY A 168 5.09 1.74 30.52
C GLY A 168 6.12 2.59 29.77
N TRP A 169 6.31 2.36 28.46
CA TRP A 169 7.23 3.13 27.61
C TRP A 169 6.53 4.22 26.79
N PHE A 170 5.28 3.98 26.39
CA PHE A 170 4.46 4.93 25.65
C PHE A 170 3.18 5.30 26.40
N ASP A 171 2.55 6.41 26.01
CA ASP A 171 1.26 6.84 26.57
C ASP A 171 0.19 5.76 26.41
N SER A 172 -0.62 5.54 27.44
CA SER A 172 -1.68 4.51 27.46
C SER A 172 -2.63 4.54 26.25
N ARG A 173 -2.93 5.72 25.69
CA ARG A 173 -3.77 5.85 24.49
C ARG A 173 -3.03 5.44 23.23
N VAL A 174 -1.71 5.64 23.19
CA VAL A 174 -0.85 5.19 22.09
C VAL A 174 -0.69 3.68 22.14
N VAL A 175 -0.45 3.11 23.32
CA VAL A 175 -0.37 1.65 23.51
C VAL A 175 -1.69 0.98 23.10
N ALA A 176 -2.83 1.46 23.58
CA ALA A 176 -4.13 0.90 23.20
C ALA A 176 -4.39 0.92 21.68
N ARG A 177 -3.86 1.93 20.96
CA ARG A 177 -3.95 1.98 19.49
C ARG A 177 -3.04 0.96 18.81
N LEU A 178 -1.84 0.73 19.36
CA LEU A 178 -0.87 -0.25 18.87
C LEU A 178 -1.38 -1.68 19.12
N GLU A 179 -1.92 -1.94 20.32
CA GLU A 179 -2.55 -3.21 20.67
C GLU A 179 -3.76 -3.52 19.77
N ALA A 180 -4.60 -2.52 19.48
CA ALA A 180 -5.70 -2.67 18.52
C ALA A 180 -5.23 -3.02 17.10
N ALA A 181 -3.96 -2.74 16.77
CA ALA A 181 -3.31 -3.15 15.52
C ALA A 181 -2.51 -4.48 15.66
N GLY A 182 -2.62 -5.16 16.79
CA GLY A 182 -1.93 -6.43 17.08
C GLY A 182 -0.45 -6.25 17.44
N ILE A 183 -0.05 -5.09 17.97
CA ILE A 183 1.34 -4.76 18.30
C ILE A 183 1.43 -4.55 19.81
N THR A 184 2.07 -5.48 20.49
CA THR A 184 2.17 -5.52 21.96
C THR A 184 3.61 -5.36 22.45
N THR A 185 4.60 -5.69 21.61
CA THR A 185 6.03 -5.66 21.95
C THR A 185 6.86 -4.76 21.02
N PHE A 186 8.07 -4.39 21.46
CA PHE A 186 9.03 -3.66 20.62
C PHE A 186 9.46 -4.47 19.38
N ALA A 187 9.60 -5.80 19.49
CA ALA A 187 9.96 -6.67 18.37
C ALA A 187 8.91 -6.62 17.24
N GLU A 188 7.63 -6.67 17.60
CA GLU A 188 6.51 -6.55 16.66
C GLU A 188 6.46 -5.17 16.02
N LEU A 189 6.67 -4.11 16.82
CA LEU A 189 6.73 -2.74 16.34
C LEU A 189 7.87 -2.54 15.33
N LEU A 190 9.08 -2.99 15.66
CA LEU A 190 10.24 -2.93 14.77
C LEU A 190 10.01 -3.75 13.49
N ALA A 191 9.38 -4.92 13.59
CA ALA A 191 9.03 -5.73 12.42
C ALA A 191 8.03 -5.00 11.51
N LEU A 192 7.02 -4.34 12.08
CA LEU A 192 6.08 -3.53 11.32
C LEU A 192 6.76 -2.35 10.64
N MET A 193 7.64 -1.63 11.35
CA MET A 193 8.42 -0.51 10.80
C MET A 193 9.34 -0.97 9.67
N ARG A 194 10.01 -2.12 9.82
CA ARG A 194 10.82 -2.72 8.74
C ARG A 194 9.97 -3.14 7.54
N THR A 195 8.73 -3.57 7.75
CA THR A 195 7.88 -4.08 6.65
C THR A 195 7.15 -2.95 5.90
N ARG A 196 6.57 -2.00 6.63
CA ARG A 196 5.73 -0.92 6.10
C ARG A 196 6.48 0.40 5.96
N ARG A 197 7.73 0.46 6.44
CA ARG A 197 8.65 1.60 6.33
C ARG A 197 8.04 2.88 6.91
N GLN A 198 8.33 4.05 6.33
CA GLN A 198 7.86 5.35 6.77
C GLN A 198 6.33 5.50 6.83
N ARG A 199 5.56 4.53 6.31
CA ARG A 199 4.09 4.51 6.35
C ARG A 199 3.55 3.48 7.33
N TRP A 200 4.38 2.90 8.19
CA TRP A 200 3.99 1.89 9.18
C TRP A 200 2.81 2.34 10.05
N TYR A 201 2.80 3.62 10.44
CA TYR A 201 1.75 4.22 11.25
C TYR A 201 0.37 4.21 10.59
N ARG A 202 0.27 4.04 9.26
CA ARG A 202 -1.03 3.87 8.57
C ARG A 202 -1.70 2.55 8.88
N ALA A 203 -0.94 1.56 9.35
CA ALA A 203 -1.50 0.30 9.84
C ALA A 203 -2.07 0.43 11.26
N VAL A 204 -1.78 1.53 11.97
CA VAL A 204 -2.21 1.76 13.35
C VAL A 204 -3.33 2.81 13.35
N PRO A 205 -4.58 2.44 13.69
CA PRO A 205 -5.69 3.37 13.67
C PRO A 205 -5.44 4.60 14.56
N ARG A 206 -5.69 5.80 14.01
CA ARG A 206 -5.65 7.08 14.73
C ARG A 206 -4.31 7.43 15.41
N LEU A 207 -3.18 6.80 15.03
CA LEU A 207 -1.86 7.17 15.55
C LEU A 207 -1.37 8.52 14.99
N GLY A 208 -1.56 8.74 13.69
CA GLY A 208 -1.12 9.95 12.98
C GLY A 208 0.40 10.04 12.79
N ALA A 209 0.86 10.96 11.94
CA ALA A 209 2.28 11.10 11.61
C ALA A 209 3.11 11.63 12.81
N ILE A 210 2.55 12.54 13.60
CA ILE A 210 3.22 13.11 14.78
C ILE A 210 3.43 12.04 15.86
N GLY A 211 2.41 11.21 16.13
CA GLY A 211 2.53 10.10 17.07
C GLY A 211 3.55 9.05 16.61
N ALA A 212 3.58 8.78 15.31
CA ALA A 212 4.56 7.89 14.70
C ALA A 212 6.00 8.41 14.81
N GLN A 213 6.20 9.72 14.61
CA GLN A 213 7.51 10.35 14.72
C GLN A 213 8.03 10.19 16.16
N ARG A 214 7.21 10.46 17.18
CA ARG A 214 7.60 10.30 18.59
C ARG A 214 8.07 8.88 18.93
N ILE A 215 7.37 7.88 18.42
CA ILE A 215 7.75 6.47 18.59
C ILE A 215 9.06 6.17 17.87
N THR A 216 9.24 6.74 16.68
CA THR A 216 10.46 6.59 15.88
C THR A 216 11.66 7.22 16.59
N ASP A 217 11.52 8.46 17.08
CA ASP A 217 12.57 9.17 17.82
C ASP A 217 12.98 8.39 19.07
N PHE A 218 12.00 7.82 19.80
CA PHE A 218 12.29 6.96 20.96
C PHE A 218 13.13 5.74 20.57
N ILE A 219 12.82 5.08 19.45
CA ILE A 219 13.58 3.91 18.99
C ILE A 219 15.01 4.32 18.56
N GLU A 220 15.14 5.44 17.85
CA GLU A 220 16.44 5.96 17.40
C GLU A 220 17.36 6.38 18.56
N GLN A 221 16.80 6.71 19.72
CA GLN A 221 17.56 6.98 20.95
C GLN A 221 18.10 5.72 21.65
N HIS A 222 17.65 4.53 21.25
CA HIS A 222 18.04 3.25 21.89
C HIS A 222 18.61 2.22 20.90
N PRO A 223 19.60 2.58 20.05
CA PRO A 223 20.10 1.70 18.99
C PRO A 223 20.80 0.45 19.55
N ASP A 224 21.46 0.57 20.70
CA ASP A 224 22.24 -0.53 21.30
C ASP A 224 21.36 -1.65 21.87
N THR A 225 20.12 -1.33 22.25
CA THR A 225 19.24 -2.26 22.97
C THR A 225 18.06 -2.73 22.12
N LEU A 226 17.49 -1.87 21.28
CA LEU A 226 16.44 -2.23 20.33
C LEU A 226 16.98 -2.68 18.95
N GLY A 227 18.28 -2.47 18.72
CA GLY A 227 18.99 -2.83 17.50
C GLY A 227 18.84 -1.79 16.39
N TYR A 228 19.58 -2.01 15.32
CA TYR A 228 19.61 -1.09 14.18
C TYR A 228 18.26 -1.05 13.45
N LEU A 229 17.72 0.16 13.30
CA LEU A 229 16.63 0.48 12.39
C LEU A 229 17.21 1.35 11.26
N SER A 230 17.20 0.83 10.02
CA SER A 230 17.75 1.56 8.88
C SER A 230 17.06 2.93 8.73
N PRO A 231 17.79 4.02 8.42
CA PRO A 231 17.18 5.32 8.11
C PRO A 231 16.17 5.26 6.95
N LEU A 232 16.28 4.26 6.06
CA LEU A 232 15.31 4.01 4.99
C LEU A 232 13.99 3.41 5.49
N ALA A 233 13.96 2.87 6.71
CA ALA A 233 12.74 2.41 7.37
C ALA A 233 11.86 3.57 7.85
N VAL A 234 12.45 4.74 8.07
CA VAL A 234 11.78 5.91 8.66
C VAL A 234 11.64 7.06 7.67
N THR A 235 12.59 7.20 6.74
CA THR A 235 12.64 8.30 5.77
C THR A 235 12.54 7.79 4.33
N PRO A 236 11.70 8.40 3.46
CA PRO A 236 11.63 8.02 2.05
C PRO A 236 12.98 8.12 1.35
N ARG A 237 13.34 7.09 0.56
CA ARG A 237 14.59 7.06 -0.22
C ARG A 237 14.88 8.34 -1.00
N ARG A 238 13.85 8.94 -1.62
CA ARG A 238 13.97 10.16 -2.45
C ARG A 238 14.41 11.41 -1.68
N HIS A 239 14.36 11.40 -0.35
CA HIS A 239 14.82 12.52 0.47
C HIS A 239 16.33 12.41 0.80
N PHE A 240 16.96 11.28 0.48
CA PHE A 240 18.40 11.13 0.62
C PHE A 240 19.10 11.54 -0.67
N ALA A 241 20.10 12.41 -0.53
CA ALA A 241 20.99 12.76 -1.64
C ALA A 241 21.77 11.53 -2.13
N PRO A 242 22.16 11.48 -3.42
CA PRO A 242 23.13 10.49 -3.90
C PRO A 242 24.38 10.49 -3.01
N GLY A 243 24.82 9.31 -2.56
CA GLY A 243 25.98 9.18 -1.68
C GLY A 243 25.68 9.32 -0.18
N HIS A 244 24.43 9.54 0.24
CA HIS A 244 24.10 9.54 1.67
C HIS A 244 24.48 8.20 2.35
N PRO A 245 25.01 8.18 3.60
CA PRO A 245 25.45 6.96 4.28
C PRO A 245 24.39 5.84 4.36
N ALA A 246 23.12 6.20 4.55
CA ALA A 246 21.99 5.24 4.52
C ALA A 246 21.78 4.55 3.15
N LEU A 247 22.34 5.11 2.08
CA LEU A 247 22.35 4.56 0.72
C LEU A 247 23.69 3.90 0.38
N GLN A 248 24.57 3.71 1.36
CA GLN A 248 25.86 3.08 1.20
C GLN A 248 25.93 1.79 2.04
N PRO A 249 26.85 0.88 1.71
CA PRO A 249 27.13 -0.29 2.53
C PRO A 249 27.53 0.11 3.96
N LEU A 250 26.95 -0.54 4.98
CA LEU A 250 27.38 -0.37 6.36
C LEU A 250 28.81 -0.91 6.56
N PRO A 251 29.75 -0.11 7.10
CA PRO A 251 31.08 -0.60 7.45
C PRO A 251 30.99 -1.66 8.55
N GLY A 252 31.65 -2.81 8.37
CA GLY A 252 31.78 -3.83 9.43
C GLY A 252 30.68 -4.89 9.50
N ALA A 253 29.70 -4.91 8.59
CA ALA A 253 28.82 -6.07 8.46
C ALA A 253 29.61 -7.23 7.82
N ALA A 254 30.20 -8.08 8.66
CA ALA A 254 30.78 -9.36 8.28
C ALA A 254 29.67 -10.34 7.85
N ALA A 255 29.00 -10.04 6.75
CA ALA A 255 28.10 -10.96 6.09
C ALA A 255 28.76 -11.40 4.79
N ASP A 256 29.09 -12.69 4.69
CA ASP A 256 29.61 -13.32 3.48
C ASP A 256 28.67 -13.05 2.28
N VAL A 257 27.38 -12.83 2.55
CA VAL A 257 26.34 -12.47 1.57
C VAL A 257 25.97 -11.00 1.70
N ALA A 258 26.38 -10.19 0.72
CA ALA A 258 26.11 -8.76 0.66
C ALA A 258 25.58 -8.35 -0.73
N PRO A 259 24.88 -7.20 -0.86
CA PRO A 259 24.52 -6.67 -2.18
C PRO A 259 25.76 -6.45 -3.04
N LEU A 260 25.61 -6.50 -4.36
CA LEU A 260 26.69 -6.33 -5.33
C LEU A 260 27.50 -5.04 -5.11
N GLU A 261 26.85 -3.95 -4.69
CA GLU A 261 27.53 -2.67 -4.41
C GLU A 261 28.38 -2.70 -3.12
N ALA A 262 28.10 -3.64 -2.22
CA ALA A 262 28.80 -3.86 -0.95
C ALA A 262 29.74 -5.07 -0.98
N LEU A 263 29.63 -5.92 -2.00
CA LEU A 263 30.31 -7.20 -2.08
C LEU A 263 31.83 -7.00 -2.05
N ARG A 264 32.49 -7.71 -1.13
CA ARG A 264 33.95 -7.77 -1.02
C ARG A 264 34.36 -9.16 -1.47
N VAL A 265 35.12 -9.23 -2.56
CA VAL A 265 35.58 -10.50 -3.13
C VAL A 265 37.02 -10.74 -2.69
N PRO A 266 37.34 -11.88 -2.07
CA PRO A 266 38.72 -12.25 -1.76
C PRO A 266 39.57 -12.30 -3.03
N ALA A 267 40.85 -11.91 -2.96
CA ALA A 267 41.74 -11.89 -4.13
C ALA A 267 41.84 -13.26 -4.83
N ALA A 268 41.80 -14.37 -4.09
CA ALA A 268 41.81 -15.72 -4.66
C ALA A 268 40.54 -16.07 -5.47
N LEU A 269 39.45 -15.32 -5.29
CA LEU A 269 38.14 -15.55 -5.91
C LEU A 269 37.68 -14.36 -6.78
N ASP A 270 38.57 -13.41 -7.08
CA ASP A 270 38.23 -12.21 -7.85
C ASP A 270 38.14 -12.44 -9.37
N GLY A 271 38.58 -13.62 -9.83
CA GLY A 271 38.52 -14.04 -11.22
C GLY A 271 39.67 -13.54 -12.11
N SER A 272 40.62 -12.78 -11.57
CA SER A 272 41.82 -12.35 -12.30
C SER A 272 42.63 -13.53 -12.83
N ALA A 273 42.65 -14.65 -12.09
CA ALA A 273 43.32 -15.90 -12.45
C ALA A 273 42.34 -17.06 -12.78
N GLY A 274 41.12 -16.77 -13.25
CA GLY A 274 40.11 -17.80 -13.51
C GLY A 274 40.47 -18.80 -14.62
N LEU A 275 40.05 -20.06 -14.51
CA LEU A 275 40.38 -21.13 -15.46
C LEU A 275 39.78 -20.93 -16.86
N ASN A 276 38.62 -20.27 -16.93
CA ASN A 276 37.90 -19.91 -18.17
C ASN A 276 38.12 -18.43 -18.54
N ARG A 277 39.11 -17.77 -17.92
CA ARG A 277 39.52 -16.40 -18.26
C ARG A 277 40.24 -16.39 -19.60
N ALA A 278 39.89 -15.47 -20.48
CA ALA A 278 40.63 -15.24 -21.72
C ALA A 278 41.89 -14.38 -21.44
N PRO A 279 42.99 -14.56 -22.20
CA PRO A 279 44.18 -13.72 -22.05
C PRO A 279 43.84 -12.24 -22.23
N VAL A 280 44.23 -11.39 -21.27
CA VAL A 280 43.82 -9.97 -21.21
C VAL A 280 44.52 -9.16 -22.31
N PRO A 281 43.79 -8.61 -23.30
CA PRO A 281 44.36 -7.68 -24.26
C PRO A 281 44.68 -6.33 -23.60
N ALA A 282 45.76 -5.66 -23.99
CA ALA A 282 46.20 -4.39 -23.39
C ALA A 282 45.13 -3.28 -23.38
N HIS A 283 44.18 -3.30 -24.33
CA HIS A 283 43.10 -2.31 -24.45
C HIS A 283 41.87 -2.59 -23.57
N GLN A 284 41.88 -3.65 -22.76
CA GLN A 284 40.80 -4.00 -21.82
C GLN A 284 41.25 -4.07 -20.35
N ALA A 285 42.32 -3.34 -19.99
CA ALA A 285 42.86 -3.31 -18.64
C ALA A 285 41.82 -2.94 -17.55
N GLU A 286 40.71 -2.28 -17.93
CA GLU A 286 39.61 -1.91 -17.03
C GLU A 286 38.75 -3.10 -16.56
N LEU A 287 38.75 -4.23 -17.28
CA LEU A 287 38.00 -5.45 -16.94
C LEU A 287 38.93 -6.51 -16.36
N ASN A 288 39.55 -6.26 -15.21
CA ASN A 288 40.55 -7.18 -14.65
C ASN A 288 39.92 -8.31 -13.80
N THR A 289 38.83 -8.02 -13.09
CA THR A 289 38.13 -8.94 -12.16
C THR A 289 36.71 -9.27 -12.62
N ASP A 290 36.15 -10.36 -12.11
CA ASP A 290 34.79 -10.83 -12.42
C ASP A 290 33.75 -9.76 -12.06
N LEU A 291 33.97 -9.10 -10.91
CA LEU A 291 33.08 -8.05 -10.41
C LEU A 291 33.07 -6.84 -11.36
N GLN A 292 34.24 -6.40 -11.84
CA GLN A 292 34.34 -5.31 -12.82
C GLN A 292 33.63 -5.69 -14.13
N ALA A 293 33.83 -6.92 -14.62
CA ALA A 293 33.20 -7.40 -15.84
C ALA A 293 31.67 -7.44 -15.75
N VAL A 294 31.13 -7.91 -14.62
CA VAL A 294 29.68 -7.91 -14.37
C VAL A 294 29.13 -6.49 -14.25
N HIS A 295 29.83 -5.58 -13.58
CA HIS A 295 29.42 -4.17 -13.53
C HIS A 295 29.38 -3.53 -14.92
N ALA A 296 30.40 -3.74 -15.74
CA ALA A 296 30.44 -3.24 -17.12
C ALA A 296 29.29 -3.81 -17.97
N TRP A 297 28.98 -5.10 -17.83
CA TRP A 297 27.85 -5.72 -18.50
C TRP A 297 26.51 -5.08 -18.10
N ILE A 298 26.27 -4.91 -16.79
CA ILE A 298 25.03 -4.30 -16.27
C ILE A 298 24.91 -2.86 -16.75
N ALA A 299 25.99 -2.08 -16.72
CA ALA A 299 26.01 -0.69 -17.16
C ALA A 299 25.65 -0.59 -18.65
N THR A 300 26.33 -1.37 -19.49
CA THR A 300 26.17 -1.32 -20.95
C THR A 300 24.83 -1.91 -21.41
N ARG A 301 24.51 -3.14 -20.99
CA ARG A 301 23.31 -3.87 -21.47
C ARG A 301 22.04 -3.44 -20.73
N GLY A 302 22.18 -2.89 -19.52
CA GLY A 302 21.07 -2.33 -18.73
C GLY A 302 20.78 -0.85 -19.00
N ALA A 303 21.61 -0.13 -19.77
CA ALA A 303 21.47 1.32 -19.99
C ALA A 303 20.07 1.74 -20.48
N ARG A 304 19.46 0.94 -21.38
CA ARG A 304 18.21 1.27 -22.06
C ARG A 304 16.95 1.28 -21.17
N SER A 305 16.99 0.63 -20.01
CA SER A 305 15.83 0.58 -19.11
C SER A 305 16.25 0.23 -17.69
N ASP A 306 15.80 1.03 -16.72
CA ASP A 306 16.01 0.77 -15.30
C ASP A 306 15.43 -0.58 -14.85
N ALA A 307 14.33 -1.02 -15.45
CA ALA A 307 13.75 -2.32 -15.15
C ALA A 307 14.67 -3.46 -15.61
N THR A 308 15.25 -3.34 -16.82
CA THR A 308 16.24 -4.28 -17.34
C THR A 308 17.51 -4.26 -16.50
N ARG A 309 18.04 -3.07 -16.16
CA ARG A 309 19.23 -2.93 -15.30
C ARG A 309 19.03 -3.62 -13.94
N ARG A 310 17.87 -3.44 -13.32
CA ARG A 310 17.52 -4.10 -12.04
C ARG A 310 17.41 -5.62 -12.17
N ALA A 311 16.89 -6.14 -13.29
CA ALA A 311 16.79 -7.57 -13.53
C ALA A 311 18.19 -8.19 -13.74
N TYR A 312 19.01 -7.57 -14.59
CA TYR A 312 20.38 -8.01 -14.86
C TYR A 312 21.23 -8.01 -13.59
N ARG A 313 21.20 -6.89 -12.83
CA ARG A 313 21.89 -6.82 -11.54
C ARG A 313 21.45 -7.94 -10.60
N ARG A 314 20.14 -8.18 -10.48
CA ARG A 314 19.61 -9.20 -9.57
C ARG A 314 20.13 -10.61 -9.89
N GLU A 315 20.06 -11.03 -11.15
CA GLU A 315 20.45 -12.39 -11.50
C GLU A 315 21.98 -12.58 -11.50
N ALA A 316 22.74 -11.57 -11.92
CA ALA A 316 24.21 -11.63 -11.84
C ALA A 316 24.72 -11.58 -10.37
N GLU A 317 24.11 -10.76 -9.52
CA GLU A 317 24.39 -10.70 -8.08
C GLU A 317 24.19 -12.07 -7.42
N ARG A 318 23.05 -12.72 -7.69
CA ARG A 318 22.76 -14.04 -7.12
C ARG A 318 23.78 -15.09 -7.54
N LEU A 319 24.20 -15.07 -8.81
CA LEU A 319 25.21 -15.98 -9.32
C LEU A 319 26.56 -15.73 -8.66
N LEU A 320 27.04 -14.48 -8.62
CA LEU A 320 28.32 -14.13 -8.01
C LEU A 320 28.37 -14.53 -6.54
N LEU A 321 27.31 -14.21 -5.79
CA LEU A 321 27.21 -14.59 -4.38
C LEU A 321 27.26 -16.10 -4.20
N TRP A 322 26.50 -16.87 -4.98
CA TRP A 322 26.54 -18.33 -4.92
C TRP A 322 27.92 -18.89 -5.28
N ALA A 323 28.52 -18.40 -6.37
CA ALA A 323 29.82 -18.87 -6.85
C ALA A 323 30.91 -18.67 -5.78
N ILE A 324 30.95 -17.48 -5.16
CA ILE A 324 31.96 -17.13 -4.15
C ILE A 324 31.67 -17.82 -2.82
N VAL A 325 30.46 -17.71 -2.29
CA VAL A 325 30.14 -18.08 -0.90
C VAL A 325 29.75 -19.56 -0.76
N ALA A 326 29.00 -20.10 -1.73
CA ALA A 326 28.58 -21.50 -1.67
C ALA A 326 29.56 -22.43 -2.38
N LYS A 327 30.10 -22.01 -3.53
CA LYS A 327 30.93 -22.87 -4.37
C LYS A 327 32.43 -22.66 -4.20
N GLY A 328 32.87 -21.52 -3.67
CA GLY A 328 34.29 -21.18 -3.51
C GLY A 328 35.03 -21.06 -4.84
N LYS A 329 34.34 -20.63 -5.91
CA LYS A 329 34.91 -20.45 -7.25
C LYS A 329 34.64 -19.03 -7.77
N PRO A 330 35.60 -18.39 -8.45
CA PRO A 330 35.30 -17.19 -9.23
C PRO A 330 34.35 -17.53 -10.38
N LEU A 331 33.58 -16.55 -10.86
CA LEU A 331 32.68 -16.66 -12.02
C LEU A 331 33.45 -17.18 -13.24
N SER A 332 34.66 -16.65 -13.46
CA SER A 332 35.56 -17.07 -14.53
C SER A 332 36.18 -18.46 -14.34
N SER A 333 35.83 -19.22 -13.31
CA SER A 333 36.16 -20.65 -13.18
C SER A 333 34.95 -21.57 -13.12
N LEU A 334 33.73 -21.04 -13.26
CA LEU A 334 32.53 -21.88 -13.36
C LEU A 334 32.52 -22.62 -14.70
N ASN A 335 32.18 -23.90 -14.64
CA ASN A 335 31.92 -24.72 -15.81
C ASN A 335 30.41 -24.96 -16.01
N THR A 336 30.04 -25.65 -17.08
CA THR A 336 28.63 -25.95 -17.41
C THR A 336 27.92 -26.74 -16.32
N MET A 337 28.61 -27.66 -15.64
CA MET A 337 28.03 -28.43 -14.54
C MET A 337 27.74 -27.56 -13.31
N ASP A 338 28.67 -26.65 -12.97
CA ASP A 338 28.44 -25.67 -11.90
C ASP A 338 27.23 -24.78 -12.22
N CYS A 339 27.10 -24.32 -13.48
CA CYS A 339 25.97 -23.50 -13.91
C CYS A 339 24.63 -24.26 -13.91
N ALA A 340 24.64 -25.56 -14.26
CA ALA A 340 23.47 -26.42 -14.13
C ALA A 340 23.06 -26.62 -12.66
N GLU A 341 24.04 -26.90 -11.78
CA GLU A 341 23.82 -27.00 -10.33
C GLU A 341 23.19 -25.72 -9.76
N TYR A 342 23.71 -24.55 -10.15
CA TYR A 342 23.14 -23.26 -9.73
C TYR A 342 21.67 -23.11 -10.16
N LEU A 343 21.38 -23.34 -11.44
CA LEU A 343 20.04 -23.08 -12.00
C LEU A 343 19.00 -24.12 -11.57
N ASP A 344 19.38 -25.39 -11.49
CA ASP A 344 18.45 -26.47 -11.23
C ASP A 344 18.39 -26.88 -9.78
N VAL A 345 19.49 -26.86 -9.04
CA VAL A 345 19.50 -27.26 -7.64
C VAL A 345 19.34 -26.03 -6.75
N PHE A 346 20.30 -25.10 -6.80
CA PHE A 346 20.37 -24.00 -5.84
C PHE A 346 19.21 -23.00 -5.99
N LEU A 347 18.87 -22.56 -7.20
CA LEU A 347 17.75 -21.62 -7.38
C LEU A 347 16.38 -22.24 -7.03
N ARG A 348 16.26 -23.57 -7.12
CA ARG A 348 15.04 -24.29 -6.73
C ARG A 348 14.89 -24.31 -5.20
N ASP A 349 15.98 -24.44 -4.46
CA ASP A 349 15.97 -24.38 -3.00
C ASP A 349 17.30 -23.82 -2.43
N PRO A 350 17.40 -22.49 -2.20
CA PRO A 350 18.64 -21.88 -1.74
C PRO A 350 18.96 -22.21 -0.26
N GLN A 351 19.89 -23.14 -0.04
CA GLN A 351 20.30 -23.59 1.30
C GLN A 351 21.71 -23.13 1.71
N PRO A 352 21.96 -22.88 3.02
CA PRO A 352 20.99 -22.87 4.11
C PRO A 352 20.07 -21.63 4.04
N ALA A 353 18.75 -21.82 4.22
CA ALA A 353 17.75 -20.76 4.03
C ALA A 353 18.05 -19.49 4.85
N ALA A 354 18.57 -19.61 6.08
CA ALA A 354 18.92 -18.45 6.92
C ALA A 354 19.97 -17.51 6.29
N ARG A 355 20.83 -18.04 5.40
CA ARG A 355 21.87 -17.28 4.68
C ARG A 355 21.35 -16.64 3.38
N TRP A 356 20.37 -17.24 2.72
CA TRP A 356 19.98 -16.86 1.35
C TRP A 356 18.57 -16.28 1.24
N VAL A 357 17.67 -16.65 2.15
CA VAL A 357 16.24 -16.39 2.07
C VAL A 357 15.80 -15.49 3.22
N GLY A 358 15.36 -14.27 2.87
CA GLY A 358 14.77 -13.32 3.80
C GLY A 358 13.26 -13.53 3.95
N ARG A 359 12.72 -13.22 5.13
CA ARG A 359 11.26 -13.31 5.39
C ARG A 359 10.44 -12.36 4.52
N SER A 360 11.02 -11.25 4.08
CA SER A 360 10.38 -10.24 3.25
C SER A 360 11.40 -9.47 2.41
N ARG A 361 10.93 -8.58 1.53
CA ARG A 361 11.82 -7.69 0.77
C ARG A 361 12.33 -6.58 1.68
N VAL A 362 13.60 -6.67 2.05
CA VAL A 362 14.30 -5.66 2.82
C VAL A 362 15.10 -4.74 1.88
N GLU A 363 15.40 -3.51 2.32
CA GLU A 363 16.31 -2.61 1.61
C GLU A 363 17.71 -3.24 1.47
N ARG A 364 18.43 -2.89 0.39
CA ARG A 364 19.68 -3.58 0.01
C ARG A 364 20.75 -3.51 1.09
N PHE A 365 20.95 -2.34 1.69
CA PHE A 365 22.01 -2.13 2.69
C PHE A 365 21.55 -2.39 4.13
N ASP A 366 20.37 -2.99 4.31
CA ASP A 366 19.91 -3.43 5.62
C ASP A 366 20.63 -4.75 5.99
N PRO A 367 21.13 -4.93 7.23
CA PRO A 367 21.79 -6.17 7.65
C PRO A 367 20.92 -7.43 7.50
N ALA A 368 19.59 -7.28 7.55
CA ALA A 368 18.64 -8.38 7.35
C ALA A 368 18.41 -8.71 5.86
N TRP A 369 19.04 -7.99 4.92
CA TRP A 369 18.88 -8.21 3.49
C TRP A 369 19.37 -9.59 3.07
N ARG A 370 18.63 -10.21 2.17
CA ARG A 370 18.94 -11.51 1.57
C ARG A 370 18.58 -11.49 0.07
N PRO A 371 19.33 -12.19 -0.80
CA PRO A 371 19.12 -12.17 -2.25
C PRO A 371 17.82 -12.87 -2.72
N PHE A 372 17.22 -13.68 -1.85
CA PHE A 372 15.95 -14.37 -2.09
C PHE A 372 14.92 -14.04 -1.01
N VAL A 373 13.63 -14.14 -1.38
CA VAL A 373 12.49 -14.12 -0.43
C VAL A 373 11.84 -15.51 -0.35
N GLY A 374 12.26 -16.43 -1.22
CA GLY A 374 11.86 -17.82 -1.27
C GLY A 374 12.41 -18.51 -2.51
N PRO A 375 12.17 -19.82 -2.65
CA PRO A 375 12.44 -20.62 -3.84
C PRO A 375 11.97 -19.98 -5.16
N LEU A 376 12.73 -20.14 -6.25
CA LEU A 376 12.30 -19.67 -7.57
C LEU A 376 11.44 -20.72 -8.28
N SER A 377 10.32 -20.25 -8.83
CA SER A 377 9.53 -21.03 -9.79
C SER A 377 10.34 -21.39 -11.04
N GLU A 378 9.98 -22.47 -11.72
CA GLU A 378 10.63 -22.90 -12.97
C GLU A 378 10.71 -21.79 -14.03
N ARG A 379 9.63 -21.01 -14.23
CA ARG A 379 9.63 -19.85 -15.13
C ARG A 379 10.63 -18.77 -14.71
N SER A 380 10.79 -18.54 -13.41
CA SER A 380 11.78 -17.60 -12.88
C SER A 380 13.21 -18.11 -13.07
N ARG A 381 13.45 -19.41 -12.88
CA ARG A 381 14.74 -20.06 -13.14
C ARG A 381 15.12 -19.99 -14.62
N ASP A 382 14.19 -20.24 -15.53
CA ASP A 382 14.43 -20.08 -16.98
C ASP A 382 14.71 -18.62 -17.37
N THR A 383 14.04 -17.66 -16.74
CA THR A 383 14.35 -16.23 -16.92
C THR A 383 15.78 -15.91 -16.46
N ALA A 384 16.20 -16.43 -15.30
CA ALA A 384 17.57 -16.29 -14.80
C ALA A 384 18.57 -16.92 -15.78
N ARG A 385 18.33 -18.15 -16.25
CA ARG A 385 19.14 -18.82 -17.27
C ARG A 385 19.32 -17.97 -18.52
N ARG A 386 18.24 -17.40 -19.09
CA ARG A 386 18.34 -16.54 -20.29
C ARG A 386 19.17 -15.29 -20.05
N ILE A 387 18.99 -14.64 -18.90
CA ILE A 387 19.73 -13.43 -18.53
C ILE A 387 21.22 -13.76 -18.34
N LEU A 388 21.54 -14.85 -17.65
CA LEU A 388 22.91 -15.29 -17.40
C LEU A 388 23.60 -15.81 -18.66
N ASN A 389 22.87 -16.49 -19.55
CA ASN A 389 23.39 -16.84 -20.87
C ASN A 389 23.73 -15.59 -21.69
N ALA A 390 22.86 -14.57 -21.71
CA ALA A 390 23.16 -13.30 -22.37
C ALA A 390 24.32 -12.52 -21.73
N MET A 391 24.57 -12.73 -20.42
CA MET A 391 25.77 -12.23 -19.76
C MET A 391 27.02 -12.97 -20.24
N GLY A 392 26.99 -14.30 -20.24
CA GLY A 392 28.10 -15.13 -20.71
C GLY A 392 28.45 -14.87 -22.18
N GLU A 393 27.45 -14.78 -23.06
CA GLU A 393 27.64 -14.38 -24.46
C GLU A 393 28.34 -13.03 -24.60
N TRP A 394 27.92 -12.03 -23.82
CA TRP A 394 28.55 -10.72 -23.84
C TRP A 394 29.98 -10.77 -23.30
N LEU A 395 30.22 -11.48 -22.21
CA LEU A 395 31.56 -11.63 -21.63
C LEU A 395 32.52 -12.35 -22.58
N VAL A 396 32.06 -13.34 -23.34
CA VAL A 396 32.85 -13.97 -24.40
C VAL A 396 33.11 -12.99 -25.55
N ALA A 397 32.09 -12.23 -25.98
CA ALA A 397 32.23 -11.23 -27.03
C ALA A 397 33.19 -10.08 -26.64
N GLN A 398 33.27 -9.76 -25.35
CA GLN A 398 34.27 -8.85 -24.81
C GLN A 398 35.62 -9.52 -24.55
N GLN A 399 35.84 -10.78 -24.97
CA GLN A 399 37.10 -11.51 -24.67
C GLN A 399 37.44 -11.55 -23.18
N TYR A 400 36.42 -11.52 -22.30
CA TYR A 400 36.60 -11.67 -20.87
C TYR A 400 36.64 -13.17 -20.48
N LEU A 401 35.68 -13.95 -20.98
CA LEU A 401 35.63 -15.41 -20.85
C LEU A 401 36.06 -16.08 -22.17
N ARG A 402 36.66 -17.27 -22.09
CA ARG A 402 36.97 -18.09 -23.28
C ARG A 402 35.72 -18.79 -23.83
N VAL A 403 34.91 -19.33 -22.94
CA VAL A 403 33.69 -20.06 -23.27
C VAL A 403 32.55 -19.57 -22.39
N ASN A 404 31.32 -19.54 -22.91
CA ASN A 404 30.15 -19.21 -22.09
C ASN A 404 29.71 -20.47 -21.31
N PRO A 405 29.81 -20.51 -19.98
CA PRO A 405 29.46 -21.71 -19.21
C PRO A 405 27.96 -21.99 -19.16
N PHE A 406 27.12 -21.02 -19.56
CA PHE A 406 25.67 -21.19 -19.68
C PHE A 406 25.24 -21.68 -21.08
N ALA A 407 26.17 -21.71 -22.05
CA ALA A 407 25.87 -22.21 -23.38
C ALA A 407 25.49 -23.70 -23.32
N GLY A 408 24.49 -24.09 -24.09
CA GLY A 408 24.03 -25.49 -24.17
C GLY A 408 23.16 -25.97 -23.00
N LEU A 409 22.95 -25.17 -21.95
CA LEU A 409 22.03 -25.55 -20.88
C LEU A 409 20.58 -25.58 -21.38
N PRO A 410 19.84 -26.68 -21.13
CA PRO A 410 18.50 -26.86 -21.68
C PRO A 410 17.57 -25.74 -21.23
N ALA A 411 16.74 -25.26 -22.15
CA ALA A 411 15.63 -24.40 -21.80
C ALA A 411 14.61 -25.21 -21.00
N ALA A 412 13.97 -24.58 -20.00
CA ALA A 412 12.80 -25.19 -19.40
C ALA A 412 11.76 -25.45 -20.50
N PRO A 413 11.04 -26.59 -20.45
CA PRO A 413 9.97 -26.86 -21.41
C PRO A 413 9.01 -25.67 -21.42
N SER A 414 8.59 -25.23 -22.60
CA SER A 414 7.62 -24.15 -22.68
C SER A 414 6.30 -24.65 -22.12
N VAL A 415 6.01 -24.33 -20.86
CA VAL A 415 4.66 -24.52 -20.33
C VAL A 415 3.75 -23.62 -21.17
N PRO A 416 2.75 -24.17 -21.87
CA PRO A 416 1.80 -23.37 -22.62
C PRO A 416 1.28 -22.26 -21.70
N ILE A 417 1.31 -21.01 -22.18
CA ILE A 417 0.66 -19.94 -21.45
C ILE A 417 -0.82 -20.28 -21.51
N ASP A 418 -1.35 -20.80 -20.41
CA ASP A 418 -2.78 -20.92 -20.25
C ASP A 418 -3.36 -19.50 -20.14
N ALA A 419 -3.72 -18.95 -21.30
CA ALA A 419 -4.37 -17.67 -21.43
C ALA A 419 -5.86 -17.76 -21.04
N THR A 420 -6.43 -18.97 -20.99
CA THR A 420 -7.86 -19.17 -20.72
C THR A 420 -8.23 -18.78 -19.29
N GLY A 421 -7.31 -18.94 -18.32
CA GLY A 421 -7.49 -18.50 -16.93
C GLY A 421 -6.98 -17.09 -16.59
N ARG A 422 -6.58 -16.26 -17.57
CA ARG A 422 -5.99 -14.93 -17.33
C ARG A 422 -6.70 -13.79 -18.06
N SER A 423 -7.96 -13.99 -18.40
CA SER A 423 -8.90 -12.96 -18.88
C SER A 423 -10.12 -12.93 -17.98
N LEU A 424 -10.75 -11.77 -17.88
CA LEU A 424 -12.10 -11.67 -17.29
C LEU A 424 -13.12 -12.28 -18.25
N THR A 425 -14.10 -13.02 -17.72
CA THR A 425 -15.31 -13.37 -18.47
C THR A 425 -16.17 -12.12 -18.75
N ARG A 426 -17.14 -12.20 -19.66
CA ARG A 426 -18.06 -11.07 -19.92
C ARG A 426 -18.84 -10.65 -18.67
N ALA A 427 -19.32 -11.61 -17.88
CA ALA A 427 -20.02 -11.34 -16.63
C ALA A 427 -19.10 -10.67 -15.59
N GLN A 428 -17.87 -11.17 -15.42
CA GLN A 428 -16.89 -10.55 -14.52
C GLN A 428 -16.54 -9.12 -14.96
N TRP A 429 -16.38 -8.89 -16.27
CA TRP A 429 -16.14 -7.56 -16.83
C TRP A 429 -17.30 -6.60 -16.57
N GLN A 430 -18.54 -7.03 -16.86
CA GLN A 430 -19.74 -6.23 -16.61
C GLN A 430 -19.85 -5.84 -15.14
N TYR A 431 -19.63 -6.79 -14.23
CA TYR A 431 -19.68 -6.53 -12.81
C TYR A 431 -18.62 -5.51 -12.37
N VAL A 432 -17.36 -5.72 -12.77
CA VAL A 432 -16.26 -4.78 -12.47
C VAL A 432 -16.56 -3.38 -13.01
N LEU A 433 -17.17 -3.28 -14.20
CA LEU A 433 -17.57 -2.01 -14.78
C LEU A 433 -18.71 -1.34 -13.98
N GLN A 434 -19.70 -2.12 -13.53
CA GLN A 434 -20.77 -1.60 -12.67
C GLN A 434 -20.23 -1.07 -11.33
N THR A 435 -19.22 -1.74 -10.73
CA THR A 435 -18.60 -1.28 -9.48
C THR A 435 -18.03 0.15 -9.56
N VAL A 436 -17.61 0.62 -10.74
CA VAL A 436 -17.09 1.98 -10.94
C VAL A 436 -18.12 2.97 -11.49
N LEU A 437 -19.19 2.49 -12.11
CA LEU A 437 -20.25 3.32 -12.69
C LEU A 437 -21.40 3.60 -11.72
N ARG A 438 -21.58 2.80 -10.66
CA ARG A 438 -22.61 3.04 -9.64
C ARG A 438 -22.24 4.25 -8.76
N PRO A 439 -23.11 5.27 -8.63
CA PRO A 439 -22.91 6.35 -7.67
C PRO A 439 -22.92 5.79 -6.25
N THR A 440 -21.98 6.22 -5.40
CA THR A 440 -22.09 6.01 -3.95
C THR A 440 -23.31 6.82 -3.47
N SER A 441 -24.28 6.17 -2.83
CA SER A 441 -25.59 6.72 -2.46
C SER A 441 -25.52 8.13 -1.85
N ALA A 442 -26.41 9.02 -2.30
CA ALA A 442 -26.43 10.44 -1.96
C ALA A 442 -26.97 10.77 -0.54
N PHE A 443 -27.31 9.76 0.27
CA PHE A 443 -28.04 9.94 1.53
C PHE A 443 -27.20 10.21 2.79
N ASP A 444 -25.90 10.46 2.68
CA ASP A 444 -25.09 10.90 3.83
C ASP A 444 -24.87 12.43 3.77
N GLY A 445 -25.33 13.15 4.80
CA GLY A 445 -25.36 14.61 4.88
C GLY A 445 -24.25 15.25 5.75
N GLY A 446 -23.62 16.32 5.23
CA GLY A 446 -22.71 17.25 5.93
C GLY A 446 -21.76 18.02 5.00
N ASP A 447 -21.28 19.22 5.41
CA ASP A 447 -20.36 20.05 4.60
C ASP A 447 -18.96 19.44 4.42
N SER A 448 -18.46 18.71 5.41
CA SER A 448 -17.25 17.89 5.32
C SER A 448 -17.40 16.73 4.32
N GLN A 449 -18.63 16.32 4.00
CA GLN A 449 -18.93 15.30 3.01
C GLN A 449 -19.09 15.87 1.59
N ARG A 450 -19.37 17.17 1.37
CA ARG A 450 -19.38 17.78 0.02
C ARG A 450 -18.02 17.70 -0.67
N ALA A 451 -16.95 18.03 0.05
CA ALA A 451 -15.57 17.89 -0.46
C ALA A 451 -15.22 16.41 -0.72
N ASN A 452 -15.63 15.49 0.16
CA ASN A 452 -15.46 14.05 -0.04
C ASN A 452 -16.29 13.51 -1.21
N ARG A 453 -17.50 14.04 -1.47
CA ARG A 453 -18.34 13.68 -2.60
C ARG A 453 -17.71 14.10 -3.93
N SER A 454 -17.23 15.33 -4.03
CA SER A 454 -16.51 15.82 -5.22
C SER A 454 -15.22 15.01 -5.47
N ALA A 455 -14.43 14.74 -4.41
CA ALA A 455 -13.24 13.91 -4.50
C ALA A 455 -13.54 12.45 -4.91
N ASN A 456 -14.64 11.87 -4.40
CA ASN A 456 -15.10 10.54 -4.78
C ASN A 456 -15.63 10.50 -6.22
N GLN A 457 -16.34 11.53 -6.67
CA GLN A 457 -16.81 11.65 -8.04
C GLN A 457 -15.63 11.73 -9.04
N ALA A 458 -14.62 12.54 -8.74
CA ALA A 458 -13.39 12.64 -9.52
C ALA A 458 -12.65 11.29 -9.59
N ALA A 459 -12.59 10.57 -8.47
CA ALA A 459 -11.97 9.25 -8.40
C ALA A 459 -12.75 8.20 -9.21
N ASN A 460 -14.08 8.18 -9.11
CA ASN A 460 -14.94 7.25 -9.85
C ASN A 460 -14.89 7.52 -11.36
N ALA A 461 -14.95 8.78 -11.79
CA ALA A 461 -14.82 9.15 -13.20
C ALA A 461 -13.44 8.74 -13.77
N ARG A 462 -12.37 8.92 -12.99
CA ARG A 462 -11.02 8.43 -13.35
C ARG A 462 -10.97 6.92 -13.44
N ASP A 463 -11.49 6.21 -12.45
CA ASP A 463 -11.45 4.75 -12.39
C ASP A 463 -12.29 4.11 -13.51
N ALA A 464 -13.46 4.69 -13.82
CA ALA A 464 -14.32 4.28 -14.94
C ALA A 464 -13.63 4.49 -16.29
N PHE A 465 -13.09 5.69 -16.54
CA PHE A 465 -12.32 5.94 -17.75
C PHE A 465 -11.08 5.03 -17.83
N LEU A 466 -10.37 4.80 -16.73
CA LEU A 466 -9.19 3.93 -16.69
C LEU A 466 -9.52 2.48 -17.10
N LEU A 467 -10.63 1.92 -16.61
CA LEU A 467 -11.10 0.59 -16.99
C LEU A 467 -11.50 0.52 -18.46
N LEU A 468 -12.35 1.45 -18.90
CA LEU A 468 -12.82 1.52 -20.28
C LEU A 468 -11.65 1.72 -21.25
N PHE A 469 -10.69 2.58 -20.89
CA PHE A 469 -9.50 2.84 -21.69
C PHE A 469 -8.66 1.57 -21.85
N ALA A 470 -8.36 0.86 -20.76
CA ALA A 470 -7.62 -0.39 -20.84
C ALA A 470 -8.35 -1.48 -21.63
N TYR A 471 -9.68 -1.58 -21.46
CA TYR A 471 -10.52 -2.56 -22.15
C TYR A 471 -10.64 -2.28 -23.64
N ALA A 472 -10.84 -1.02 -24.05
CA ALA A 472 -11.07 -0.66 -25.45
C ALA A 472 -9.79 -0.63 -26.29
N THR A 473 -8.62 -0.46 -25.66
CA THR A 473 -7.35 -0.22 -26.38
C THR A 473 -6.32 -1.34 -26.20
N GLY A 474 -6.50 -2.20 -25.20
CA GLY A 474 -5.56 -3.27 -24.88
C GLY A 474 -4.15 -2.78 -24.51
N LEU A 475 -3.97 -1.50 -24.15
CA LEU A 475 -2.65 -0.94 -23.89
C LEU A 475 -1.94 -1.57 -22.69
N ARG A 476 -0.60 -1.59 -22.74
CA ARG A 476 0.20 -1.99 -21.59
C ARG A 476 0.08 -0.93 -20.50
N ARG A 477 0.21 -1.33 -19.24
CA ARG A 477 0.18 -0.44 -18.06
C ARG A 477 1.09 0.80 -18.20
N ALA A 478 2.29 0.64 -18.76
CA ALA A 478 3.22 1.75 -18.97
C ALA A 478 2.79 2.68 -20.12
N GLU A 479 2.12 2.13 -21.15
CA GLU A 479 1.58 2.91 -22.27
C GLU A 479 0.36 3.72 -21.80
N ILE A 480 -0.52 3.14 -20.97
CA ILE A 480 -1.64 3.84 -20.32
C ILE A 480 -1.13 5.03 -19.49
N ALA A 481 -0.09 4.80 -18.69
CA ALA A 481 0.50 5.82 -17.83
C ALA A 481 1.15 6.98 -18.61
N ALA A 482 1.63 6.73 -19.83
CA ALA A 482 2.33 7.70 -20.67
C ALA A 482 1.42 8.39 -21.70
N ALA A 483 0.14 8.01 -21.79
CA ALA A 483 -0.77 8.57 -22.77
C ALA A 483 -1.15 10.03 -22.41
N THR A 484 -1.05 10.93 -23.38
CA THR A 484 -1.38 12.35 -23.22
C THR A 484 -2.41 12.81 -24.26
N THR A 485 -3.04 13.95 -24.03
CA THR A 485 -3.98 14.59 -24.97
C THR A 485 -3.32 14.92 -26.32
N GLY A 486 -2.06 15.37 -26.32
CA GLY A 486 -1.31 15.68 -27.55
C GLY A 486 -0.96 14.46 -28.40
N ALA A 487 -1.09 13.25 -27.86
CA ALA A 487 -0.94 12.02 -28.63
C ALA A 487 -2.24 11.60 -29.35
N LEU A 488 -3.36 12.30 -29.09
CA LEU A 488 -4.62 12.07 -29.77
C LEU A 488 -4.65 12.78 -31.13
N THR A 489 -5.18 12.08 -32.13
CA THR A 489 -5.37 12.59 -33.48
C THR A 489 -6.80 12.40 -33.93
N ARG A 490 -7.34 13.40 -34.63
CA ARG A 490 -8.65 13.36 -35.28
C ARG A 490 -8.46 13.10 -36.77
N THR A 491 -9.26 12.22 -37.33
CA THR A 491 -9.25 11.95 -38.77
C THR A 491 -10.68 11.79 -39.23
N ALA A 492 -11.07 12.54 -40.27
CA ALA A 492 -12.36 12.36 -40.91
C ALA A 492 -12.39 10.97 -41.55
N LEU A 493 -13.46 10.21 -41.29
CA LEU A 493 -13.70 8.94 -41.95
C LEU A 493 -14.67 9.16 -43.10
N ASP A 494 -14.34 8.60 -44.26
CA ASP A 494 -15.27 8.58 -45.38
C ASP A 494 -16.53 7.78 -45.01
N GLY A 495 -17.71 8.37 -45.19
CA GLY A 495 -19.00 7.79 -44.81
C GLY A 495 -19.42 7.92 -43.34
N ALA A 496 -18.66 8.63 -42.49
CA ALA A 496 -19.09 8.96 -41.12
C ALA A 496 -19.23 10.48 -40.93
N LEU A 497 -20.28 10.91 -40.21
CA LEU A 497 -20.51 12.33 -39.90
C LEU A 497 -19.58 12.86 -38.80
N ASP A 498 -19.02 11.97 -37.97
CA ASP A 498 -18.13 12.32 -36.86
C ASP A 498 -16.67 11.95 -37.19
N ASP A 499 -15.72 12.74 -36.70
CA ASP A 499 -14.29 12.40 -36.75
C ASP A 499 -13.97 11.15 -35.94
N ALA A 500 -13.12 10.30 -36.48
CA ALA A 500 -12.49 9.22 -35.73
C ALA A 500 -11.34 9.74 -34.89
N TRP A 501 -11.38 9.41 -33.60
CA TRP A 501 -10.27 9.64 -32.70
C TRP A 501 -9.33 8.43 -32.70
N SER A 502 -8.04 8.72 -32.70
CA SER A 502 -6.99 7.72 -32.55
C SER A 502 -5.92 8.20 -31.60
N LEU A 503 -5.25 7.26 -30.92
CA LEU A 503 -4.16 7.53 -29.99
C LEU A 503 -2.85 6.97 -30.55
N LYS A 504 -1.85 7.84 -30.69
CA LYS A 504 -0.48 7.43 -31.04
C LYS A 504 0.23 6.89 -29.79
N VAL A 505 0.74 5.66 -29.90
CA VAL A 505 1.37 4.96 -28.78
C VAL A 505 2.78 4.51 -29.13
N MET A 506 3.73 4.90 -28.29
CA MET A 506 5.11 4.44 -28.36
C MET A 506 5.31 3.18 -27.52
N GLY A 507 5.43 2.03 -28.18
CA GLY A 507 5.61 0.73 -27.55
C GLY A 507 7.07 0.38 -27.22
N LYS A 508 7.28 -0.83 -26.68
CA LYS A 508 8.61 -1.37 -26.37
C LYS A 508 9.50 -1.37 -27.63
N GLY A 509 10.72 -0.84 -27.51
CA GLY A 509 11.65 -0.72 -28.62
C GLY A 509 11.42 0.50 -29.51
N ARG A 510 10.71 1.53 -29.03
CA ARG A 510 10.36 2.76 -29.76
C ARG A 510 9.53 2.53 -31.03
N ARG A 511 8.77 1.43 -31.08
CA ARG A 511 7.83 1.16 -32.17
C ARG A 511 6.54 1.94 -31.94
N ALA A 512 6.22 2.84 -32.86
CA ALA A 512 4.96 3.58 -32.84
C ALA A 512 3.82 2.69 -33.38
N ARG A 513 2.63 2.82 -32.82
CA ARG A 513 1.39 2.29 -33.39
C ARG A 513 0.23 3.22 -33.08
N THR A 514 -0.81 3.16 -33.89
CA THR A 514 -2.02 3.96 -33.70
C THR A 514 -3.14 3.04 -33.18
N VAL A 515 -3.86 3.49 -32.16
CA VAL A 515 -4.96 2.74 -31.56
C VAL A 515 -6.25 3.53 -31.67
N PRO A 516 -7.34 2.98 -32.22
CA PRO A 516 -8.63 3.66 -32.29
C PRO A 516 -9.17 4.00 -30.89
N MET A 517 -9.81 5.16 -30.77
CA MET A 517 -10.45 5.64 -29.56
C MET A 517 -11.95 5.80 -29.82
N PRO A 518 -12.79 4.80 -29.46
CA PRO A 518 -14.23 4.84 -29.73
C PRO A 518 -14.90 6.08 -29.13
N ARG A 519 -16.00 6.55 -29.75
CA ARG A 519 -16.72 7.74 -29.31
C ARG A 519 -17.10 7.72 -27.83
N ARG A 520 -17.67 6.61 -27.33
CA ARG A 520 -18.02 6.45 -25.91
C ARG A 520 -16.82 6.55 -24.97
N LEU A 521 -15.63 6.15 -25.43
CA LEU A 521 -14.40 6.28 -24.67
C LEU A 521 -13.92 7.74 -24.62
N ILE A 522 -14.08 8.49 -25.72
CA ILE A 522 -13.79 9.93 -25.75
C ILE A 522 -14.77 10.72 -24.87
N GLU A 523 -16.04 10.33 -24.84
CA GLU A 523 -17.04 10.89 -23.92
C GLU A 523 -16.65 10.65 -22.45
N ALA A 524 -16.23 9.43 -22.11
CA ALA A 524 -15.71 9.11 -20.78
C ALA A 524 -14.44 9.90 -20.43
N LEU A 525 -13.54 10.12 -21.41
CA LEU A 525 -12.37 10.98 -21.22
C LEU A 525 -12.78 12.43 -20.93
N ARG A 526 -13.71 13.00 -21.69
CA ARG A 526 -14.24 14.36 -21.47
C ARG A 526 -14.86 14.49 -20.08
N ALA A 527 -15.67 13.50 -19.66
CA ALA A 527 -16.26 13.47 -18.32
C ALA A 527 -15.18 13.43 -17.23
N GLN A 528 -14.15 12.59 -17.40
CA GLN A 528 -13.03 12.50 -16.48
C GLN A 528 -12.25 13.82 -16.37
N LEU A 529 -11.94 14.47 -17.49
CA LEU A 529 -11.20 15.73 -17.53
C LEU A 529 -11.96 16.86 -16.81
N ARG A 530 -13.28 16.93 -16.99
CA ARG A 530 -14.15 17.89 -16.29
C ARG A 530 -14.27 17.62 -14.80
N ALA A 531 -14.23 16.35 -14.39
CA ALA A 531 -14.34 15.95 -12.99
C ALA A 531 -13.02 16.12 -12.19
N ARG A 532 -11.92 16.58 -12.81
CA ARG A 532 -10.67 16.86 -12.09
C ARG A 532 -10.85 18.05 -11.15
N PRO A 533 -10.04 18.16 -10.06
CA PRO A 533 -10.09 19.35 -9.19
C PRO A 533 -9.84 20.67 -9.91
N ILE A 534 -9.03 20.63 -10.98
CA ILE A 534 -8.96 21.70 -11.98
C ILE A 534 -9.59 21.14 -13.26
N PRO A 535 -10.85 21.51 -13.57
CA PRO A 535 -11.55 21.01 -14.75
C PRO A 535 -10.84 21.39 -16.04
N LEU A 536 -10.75 20.44 -16.97
CA LEU A 536 -10.18 20.65 -18.30
C LEU A 536 -11.20 20.23 -19.37
N THR A 537 -11.12 20.88 -20.51
CA THR A 537 -11.84 20.51 -21.74
C THR A 537 -10.84 19.87 -22.69
N LEU A 538 -11.21 18.74 -23.32
CA LEU A 538 -10.29 17.96 -24.16
C LEU A 538 -9.69 18.80 -25.29
N GLU A 539 -10.50 19.68 -25.87
CA GLU A 539 -10.18 20.52 -27.01
C GLU A 539 -9.18 21.65 -26.68
N THR A 540 -9.09 22.05 -25.41
CA THR A 540 -8.23 23.15 -24.95
C THR A 540 -7.14 22.70 -23.98
N ALA A 541 -7.11 21.43 -23.61
CA ALA A 541 -6.12 20.89 -22.70
C ALA A 541 -4.71 20.96 -23.30
N PRO A 542 -3.68 21.38 -22.52
CA PRO A 542 -2.28 21.35 -22.96
C PRO A 542 -1.88 19.97 -23.51
N ALA A 543 -1.02 19.91 -24.53
CA ALA A 543 -0.66 18.68 -25.23
C ALA A 543 0.03 17.62 -24.35
N ASP A 544 0.71 18.06 -23.29
CA ASP A 544 1.37 17.22 -22.30
C ASP A 544 0.41 16.74 -21.19
N THR A 545 -0.87 17.13 -21.24
CA THR A 545 -1.88 16.72 -20.25
C THR A 545 -2.02 15.19 -20.26
N PRO A 546 -1.74 14.49 -19.15
CA PRO A 546 -1.90 13.05 -19.09
C PRO A 546 -3.37 12.66 -19.15
N LEU A 547 -3.71 11.61 -19.91
CA LEU A 547 -5.09 11.10 -19.97
C LEU A 547 -5.55 10.55 -18.62
N ILE A 548 -4.63 9.97 -17.84
CA ILE A 548 -4.86 9.53 -16.46
C ILE A 548 -3.90 10.27 -15.52
N ALA A 549 -4.45 11.14 -14.68
CA ALA A 549 -3.68 11.99 -13.78
C ALA A 549 -3.83 11.61 -12.31
N HIS A 550 -2.86 12.04 -11.49
CA HIS A 550 -3.03 12.13 -10.05
C HIS A 550 -4.10 13.18 -9.72
N LEU A 551 -5.08 12.82 -8.90
CA LEU A 551 -6.23 13.70 -8.65
C LEU A 551 -5.82 15.02 -7.99
N VAL A 552 -4.80 15.01 -7.12
CA VAL A 552 -4.39 16.22 -6.38
C VAL A 552 -3.42 17.09 -7.17
N THR A 553 -2.46 16.48 -7.88
CA THR A 553 -1.34 17.23 -8.49
C THR A 553 -1.54 17.46 -9.98
N GLY A 554 -2.48 16.76 -10.63
CA GLY A 554 -2.66 16.82 -12.09
C GLY A 554 -1.57 16.10 -12.90
N GLU A 555 -0.48 15.68 -12.25
CA GLU A 555 0.67 15.03 -12.90
C GLU A 555 0.36 13.61 -13.39
N ALA A 556 1.19 13.13 -14.33
CA ALA A 556 1.12 11.78 -14.86
C ALA A 556 1.35 10.74 -13.75
N LEU A 557 0.56 9.67 -13.76
CA LEU A 557 0.72 8.58 -12.79
C LEU A 557 1.90 7.67 -13.17
N HIS A 558 2.77 7.37 -12.21
CA HIS A 558 3.76 6.31 -12.40
C HIS A 558 3.04 4.97 -12.70
N PRO A 559 3.56 4.11 -13.61
CA PRO A 559 2.90 2.86 -14.00
C PRO A 559 2.51 1.93 -12.84
N ASP A 560 3.29 1.92 -11.76
CA ASP A 560 2.96 1.14 -10.56
C ASP A 560 1.77 1.70 -9.78
N VAL A 561 1.52 3.01 -9.84
CA VAL A 561 0.32 3.63 -9.26
C VAL A 561 -0.90 3.17 -10.06
N VAL A 562 -0.83 3.23 -11.39
CA VAL A 562 -1.89 2.72 -12.28
C VAL A 562 -2.20 1.25 -11.98
N GLY A 563 -1.18 0.41 -11.80
CA GLY A 563 -1.36 -0.99 -11.40
C GLY A 563 -2.07 -1.17 -10.05
N ARG A 564 -1.77 -0.30 -9.07
CA ARG A 564 -2.47 -0.29 -7.77
C ARG A 564 -3.92 0.17 -7.89
N LEU A 565 -4.22 1.12 -8.77
CA LEU A 565 -5.61 1.54 -9.04
C LEU A 565 -6.44 0.38 -9.58
N PHE A 566 -5.96 -0.33 -10.61
CA PHE A 566 -6.63 -1.54 -11.11
C PHE A 566 -6.83 -2.59 -10.01
N LYS A 567 -5.80 -2.86 -9.20
CA LYS A 567 -5.92 -3.80 -8.08
C LYS A 567 -6.96 -3.36 -7.05
N GLY A 568 -7.05 -2.06 -6.76
CA GLY A 568 -8.10 -1.51 -5.88
C GLY A 568 -9.49 -1.71 -6.46
N ILE A 569 -9.68 -1.43 -7.75
CA ILE A 569 -10.95 -1.63 -8.44
C ILE A 569 -11.39 -3.11 -8.40
N PHE A 570 -10.49 -4.03 -8.76
CA PHE A 570 -10.82 -5.46 -8.72
C PHE A 570 -11.06 -5.98 -7.30
N ALA A 571 -10.36 -5.47 -6.30
CA ALA A 571 -10.60 -5.83 -4.91
C ALA A 571 -12.00 -5.38 -4.46
N ARG A 572 -12.40 -4.14 -4.77
CA ARG A 572 -13.77 -3.65 -4.48
C ARG A 572 -14.83 -4.55 -5.12
N ALA A 573 -14.67 -4.88 -6.40
CA ALA A 573 -15.60 -5.76 -7.11
C ALA A 573 -15.61 -7.19 -6.50
N ALA A 574 -14.44 -7.72 -6.14
CA ALA A 574 -14.32 -9.02 -5.50
C ALA A 574 -15.00 -9.07 -4.13
N ASP A 575 -14.88 -8.01 -3.33
CA ASP A 575 -15.48 -7.96 -2.00
C ASP A 575 -17.02 -7.91 -2.09
N GLN A 576 -17.57 -7.22 -3.09
CA GLN A 576 -19.01 -7.21 -3.37
C GLN A 576 -19.52 -8.57 -3.88
N LEU A 577 -18.72 -9.29 -4.70
CA LEU A 577 -19.08 -10.62 -5.21
C LEU A 577 -18.87 -11.76 -4.21
N ALA A 578 -18.06 -11.57 -3.17
CA ALA A 578 -17.57 -12.66 -2.34
C ALA A 578 -18.69 -13.47 -1.67
N VAL A 579 -19.84 -12.84 -1.40
CA VAL A 579 -20.99 -13.47 -0.74
C VAL A 579 -21.74 -14.41 -1.68
N ALA A 580 -22.01 -13.98 -2.91
CA ALA A 580 -22.79 -14.76 -3.88
C ALA A 580 -21.92 -15.66 -4.78
N TYR A 581 -20.69 -15.22 -5.09
CA TYR A 581 -19.81 -15.87 -6.07
C TYR A 581 -18.34 -15.88 -5.60
N PRO A 582 -17.98 -16.71 -4.60
CA PRO A 582 -16.66 -16.72 -3.98
C PRO A 582 -15.51 -17.06 -4.95
N ASN A 583 -15.76 -17.93 -5.93
CA ASN A 583 -14.76 -18.30 -6.95
C ASN A 583 -14.45 -17.11 -7.89
N ALA A 584 -15.48 -16.42 -8.37
CA ALA A 584 -15.31 -15.22 -9.19
C ALA A 584 -14.60 -14.10 -8.41
N ALA A 585 -14.92 -13.94 -7.12
CA ALA A 585 -14.20 -13.02 -6.24
C ALA A 585 -12.71 -13.38 -6.10
N ALA A 586 -12.39 -14.67 -5.96
CA ALA A 586 -10.99 -15.13 -5.91
C ALA A 586 -10.24 -14.83 -7.22
N ASP A 587 -10.88 -14.99 -8.38
CA ASP A 587 -10.32 -14.63 -9.68
C ASP A 587 -10.03 -13.13 -9.77
N LEU A 588 -10.99 -12.29 -9.40
CA LEU A 588 -10.81 -10.84 -9.39
C LEU A 588 -9.69 -10.38 -8.45
N ARG A 589 -9.52 -11.00 -7.28
CA ARG A 589 -8.37 -10.72 -6.38
C ARG A 589 -7.03 -11.02 -7.06
N ARG A 590 -6.97 -12.05 -7.91
CA ARG A 590 -5.78 -12.40 -8.71
C ARG A 590 -5.60 -11.48 -9.92
N ALA A 591 -6.68 -10.95 -10.49
CA ALA A 591 -6.69 -10.15 -11.71
C ALA A 591 -5.71 -8.96 -11.68
N SER A 592 -5.08 -8.69 -12.82
CA SER A 592 -4.07 -7.63 -12.97
C SER A 592 -4.35 -6.79 -14.21
N THR A 593 -3.65 -5.66 -14.38
CA THR A 593 -3.76 -4.84 -15.60
C THR A 593 -3.54 -5.65 -16.89
N HIS A 594 -2.72 -6.70 -16.84
CA HIS A 594 -2.49 -7.55 -18.01
C HIS A 594 -3.69 -8.43 -18.36
N TRP A 595 -4.55 -8.75 -17.39
CA TRP A 595 -5.78 -9.49 -17.65
C TRP A 595 -6.74 -8.68 -18.53
N LEU A 596 -6.87 -7.37 -18.32
CA LEU A 596 -7.72 -6.53 -19.20
C LEU A 596 -7.24 -6.52 -20.65
N ARG A 597 -5.92 -6.59 -20.86
CA ARG A 597 -5.35 -6.73 -22.19
C ARG A 597 -5.67 -8.10 -22.82
N HIS A 598 -5.64 -9.17 -22.03
CA HIS A 598 -6.10 -10.48 -22.49
C HIS A 598 -7.60 -10.49 -22.75
N THR A 599 -8.39 -9.85 -21.90
CA THR A 599 -9.84 -9.65 -22.09
C THR A 599 -10.13 -8.92 -23.39
N PHE A 600 -9.44 -7.81 -23.68
CA PHE A 600 -9.58 -7.10 -24.97
C PHE A 600 -9.29 -8.02 -26.17
N ALA A 601 -8.18 -8.78 -26.10
CA ALA A 601 -7.81 -9.72 -27.16
C ALA A 601 -8.89 -10.80 -27.36
N ASN A 602 -9.27 -11.49 -26.29
CA ASN A 602 -10.24 -12.58 -26.33
C ASN A 602 -11.63 -12.08 -26.75
N HIS A 603 -12.16 -11.04 -26.11
CA HIS A 603 -13.48 -10.52 -26.42
C HIS A 603 -13.56 -9.93 -27.84
N GLY A 604 -12.47 -9.35 -28.34
CA GLY A 604 -12.38 -8.86 -29.72
C GLY A 604 -12.44 -10.00 -30.74
N LEU A 605 -11.66 -11.06 -30.52
CA LEU A 605 -11.69 -12.26 -31.37
C LEU A 605 -13.06 -12.97 -31.29
N ASP A 606 -13.66 -13.07 -30.10
CA ASP A 606 -15.01 -13.63 -29.92
C ASP A 606 -16.09 -12.79 -30.62
N ALA A 607 -15.86 -11.47 -30.76
CA ALA A 607 -16.72 -10.57 -31.51
C ALA A 607 -16.45 -10.59 -33.03
N GLY A 608 -15.53 -11.43 -33.50
CA GLY A 608 -15.22 -11.62 -34.92
C GLY A 608 -14.14 -10.69 -35.49
N ALA A 609 -13.37 -9.99 -34.65
CA ALA A 609 -12.26 -9.16 -35.13
C ALA A 609 -11.15 -10.01 -35.78
N ASP A 610 -10.51 -9.48 -36.82
CA ASP A 610 -9.40 -10.17 -37.49
C ASP A 610 -8.17 -10.28 -36.57
N ILE A 611 -7.49 -11.43 -36.62
CA ILE A 611 -6.36 -11.73 -35.76
C ILE A 611 -5.14 -10.81 -36.02
N ARG A 612 -4.95 -10.36 -37.27
CA ARG A 612 -3.86 -9.46 -37.66
C ARG A 612 -4.13 -8.06 -37.15
N ASP A 613 -5.37 -7.59 -37.26
CA ASP A 613 -5.80 -6.29 -36.71
C ASP A 613 -5.61 -6.28 -35.18
N MET A 614 -6.05 -7.34 -34.50
CA MET A 614 -5.83 -7.49 -33.05
C MET A 614 -4.34 -7.56 -32.68
N GLN A 615 -3.51 -8.22 -33.50
CA GLN A 615 -2.06 -8.26 -33.30
C GLN A 615 -1.42 -6.87 -33.40
N GLU A 616 -1.82 -6.09 -34.40
CA GLU A 616 -1.32 -4.74 -34.65
C GLU A 616 -1.72 -3.79 -33.51
N LEU A 617 -3.00 -3.79 -33.12
CA LEU A 617 -3.52 -3.01 -31.99
C LEU A 617 -2.79 -3.34 -30.67
N LEU A 618 -2.53 -4.63 -30.44
CA LEU A 618 -1.75 -5.09 -29.30
C LEU A 618 -0.25 -4.73 -29.44
N GLY A 619 0.29 -4.57 -30.65
CA GLY A 619 1.71 -4.33 -30.89
C GLY A 619 2.56 -5.54 -30.50
N HIS A 620 2.14 -6.74 -30.92
CA HIS A 620 2.88 -7.98 -30.76
C HIS A 620 3.89 -8.17 -31.91
N ALA A 621 5.15 -8.43 -31.57
CA ALA A 621 6.23 -8.63 -32.54
C ALA A 621 6.20 -10.00 -33.23
N SER A 622 5.41 -10.95 -32.74
CA SER A 622 5.27 -12.30 -33.31
C SER A 622 3.82 -12.74 -33.25
N LEU A 623 3.36 -13.38 -34.32
CA LEU A 623 2.05 -14.02 -34.45
C LEU A 623 1.80 -15.06 -33.35
N GLY A 624 2.84 -15.74 -32.86
CA GLY A 624 2.73 -16.81 -31.86
C GLY A 624 2.12 -16.38 -30.53
N THR A 625 2.20 -15.09 -30.17
CA THR A 625 1.53 -14.55 -28.97
C THR A 625 0.04 -14.28 -29.17
N THR A 626 -0.42 -14.14 -30.42
CA THR A 626 -1.82 -13.90 -30.75
C THR A 626 -2.56 -15.21 -31.05
N THR A 627 -1.87 -16.23 -31.60
CA THR A 627 -2.38 -17.61 -31.77
C THR A 627 -2.65 -18.33 -30.45
N LEU A 628 -2.12 -17.84 -29.32
CA LEU A 628 -2.48 -18.35 -28.00
C LEU A 628 -3.94 -18.01 -27.64
N TYR A 629 -4.52 -16.95 -28.22
CA TYR A 629 -5.92 -16.55 -27.95
C TYR A 629 -6.94 -17.25 -28.85
N THR A 630 -6.50 -17.88 -29.94
CA THR A 630 -7.39 -18.69 -30.79
C THR A 630 -7.70 -20.07 -30.20
N LYS A 631 -7.00 -20.49 -29.15
CA LYS A 631 -7.30 -21.72 -28.38
C LYS A 631 -8.47 -21.53 -27.41
N ALA A 632 -9.52 -20.82 -27.85
CA ALA A 632 -10.83 -20.79 -27.21
C ALA A 632 -11.64 -22.08 -27.52
N ASP A 633 -10.94 -23.20 -27.70
CA ASP A 633 -11.53 -24.50 -28.03
C ASP A 633 -12.24 -25.10 -26.82
N ALA A 634 -11.85 -24.79 -25.57
CA ALA A 634 -12.45 -25.42 -24.39
C ALA A 634 -13.91 -24.99 -24.16
N VAL A 635 -14.26 -23.70 -24.37
CA VAL A 635 -15.64 -23.22 -24.24
C VAL A 635 -16.50 -23.72 -25.41
N ARG A 636 -15.96 -23.73 -26.63
CA ARG A 636 -16.67 -24.29 -27.80
C ARG A 636 -16.81 -25.80 -27.71
N GLN A 637 -15.80 -26.52 -27.21
CA GLN A 637 -15.84 -27.97 -26.97
C GLN A 637 -16.82 -28.29 -25.87
N PHE A 638 -16.81 -27.56 -24.74
CA PHE A 638 -17.79 -27.72 -23.68
C PHE A 638 -19.21 -27.49 -24.22
N GLN A 639 -19.45 -26.39 -24.92
CA GLN A 639 -20.76 -26.09 -25.54
C GLN A 639 -21.15 -27.11 -26.62
N SER A 640 -20.19 -27.64 -27.38
CA SER A 640 -20.46 -28.66 -28.40
C SER A 640 -20.79 -30.01 -27.76
N VAL A 641 -20.07 -30.39 -26.70
CA VAL A 641 -20.32 -31.60 -25.92
C VAL A 641 -21.63 -31.47 -25.14
N GLU A 642 -21.93 -30.30 -24.57
CA GLU A 642 -23.17 -30.01 -23.87
C GLU A 642 -24.37 -29.99 -24.83
N ALA A 643 -24.22 -29.38 -26.02
CA ALA A 643 -25.24 -29.44 -27.06
C ALA A 643 -25.44 -30.86 -27.60
N LEU A 644 -24.37 -31.65 -27.74
CA LEU A 644 -24.42 -33.04 -28.19
C LEU A 644 -25.01 -33.97 -27.11
N PHE A 645 -24.68 -33.73 -25.85
CA PHE A 645 -25.24 -34.44 -24.68
C PHE A 645 -26.73 -34.14 -24.53
N ASN A 646 -27.13 -32.86 -24.60
CA ASN A 646 -28.53 -32.45 -24.52
C ASN A 646 -29.34 -32.91 -25.74
N ALA A 647 -28.78 -32.87 -26.96
CA ALA A 647 -29.42 -33.45 -28.14
C ALA A 647 -29.56 -34.99 -28.05
N GLY A 648 -28.64 -35.66 -27.36
CA GLY A 648 -28.72 -37.09 -27.04
C GLY A 648 -29.78 -37.42 -25.99
N LEU A 649 -30.08 -36.49 -25.07
CA LEU A 649 -31.15 -36.61 -24.10
C LEU A 649 -32.53 -36.29 -24.70
N ASP A 650 -32.61 -35.35 -25.64
CA ASP A 650 -33.84 -34.97 -26.35
C ASP A 650 -34.30 -36.02 -27.40
N GLY A 651 -33.43 -36.98 -27.76
CA GLY A 651 -33.74 -38.09 -28.67
C GLY A 651 -34.35 -39.34 -28.02
N ALA A 652 -34.46 -39.35 -26.70
CA ALA A 652 -35.13 -40.41 -25.94
C ALA A 652 -36.40 -39.83 -25.30
N ASP A 653 -37.54 -39.95 -25.99
CA ASP A 653 -38.85 -39.67 -25.39
C ASP A 653 -39.05 -40.56 -24.15
N PRO A 654 -39.19 -40.02 -22.94
CA PRO A 654 -39.66 -40.79 -21.80
C PRO A 654 -41.20 -40.84 -21.80
N PRO A 655 -41.82 -41.96 -21.39
CA PRO A 655 -43.26 -42.06 -21.31
C PRO A 655 -43.82 -41.19 -20.19
N ALA A 656 -45.09 -40.79 -20.37
CA ALA A 656 -45.84 -39.91 -19.50
C ALA A 656 -45.93 -40.40 -18.04
N ALA A 657 -45.81 -39.42 -17.13
CA ALA A 657 -46.34 -39.34 -15.77
C ALA A 657 -45.98 -40.46 -14.77
N MET A 658 -45.28 -40.07 -13.69
CA MET A 658 -45.64 -40.43 -12.32
C MET A 658 -45.17 -39.33 -11.35
N GLY A 659 -46.10 -38.80 -10.56
CA GLY A 659 -45.86 -37.78 -9.57
C GLY A 659 -45.08 -38.30 -8.35
N VAL A 660 -44.20 -37.46 -7.82
CA VAL A 660 -43.60 -37.61 -6.49
C VAL A 660 -43.64 -36.24 -5.82
N PRO A 661 -44.11 -36.12 -4.56
CA PRO A 661 -44.33 -34.84 -3.91
C PRO A 661 -43.00 -34.21 -3.47
N VAL A 662 -42.80 -32.94 -3.78
CA VAL A 662 -41.66 -32.16 -3.29
C VAL A 662 -42.02 -31.60 -1.91
N ALA A 663 -41.23 -31.98 -0.90
CA ALA A 663 -41.31 -31.46 0.46
C ALA A 663 -40.97 -29.97 0.50
N SER A 664 -41.82 -29.19 1.17
CA SER A 664 -41.62 -27.76 1.43
C SER A 664 -40.39 -27.51 2.35
N PRO A 665 -39.61 -26.44 2.13
CA PRO A 665 -38.62 -25.98 3.11
C PRO A 665 -39.30 -25.29 4.30
N PRO A 666 -38.64 -25.23 5.48
CA PRO A 666 -39.28 -24.73 6.69
C PRO A 666 -39.46 -23.21 6.63
N ALA A 667 -40.66 -22.77 7.03
CA ALA A 667 -40.99 -21.38 7.26
C ALA A 667 -40.06 -20.77 8.32
N ARG A 668 -39.39 -19.68 7.97
CA ARG A 668 -38.77 -18.79 8.95
C ARG A 668 -39.85 -17.87 9.51
N ALA A 669 -39.94 -17.86 10.82
CA ALA A 669 -40.88 -17.08 11.60
C ALA A 669 -40.76 -15.59 11.29
N ASP A 670 -41.94 -15.03 11.02
CA ASP A 670 -42.24 -13.66 10.72
C ASP A 670 -42.31 -12.85 12.02
N THR A 671 -41.70 -11.66 12.01
CA THR A 671 -42.03 -10.58 12.94
C THR A 671 -42.25 -9.31 12.14
N GLY A 672 -43.41 -9.24 11.49
CA GLY A 672 -44.37 -8.15 11.72
C GLY A 672 -43.98 -6.76 11.24
N ALA A 673 -44.01 -6.55 9.92
CA ALA A 673 -44.58 -5.35 9.31
C ALA A 673 -45.26 -5.81 8.01
N ALA A 674 -46.54 -5.51 7.82
CA ALA A 674 -47.25 -5.90 6.60
C ALA A 674 -46.58 -5.22 5.39
N ALA A 675 -45.84 -5.98 4.59
CA ALA A 675 -45.19 -5.48 3.38
C ALA A 675 -46.26 -4.88 2.46
N GLN A 676 -46.08 -3.61 2.08
CA GLN A 676 -46.95 -2.98 1.08
C GLN A 676 -46.72 -3.70 -0.26
N LEU A 677 -47.78 -4.03 -1.00
CA LEU A 677 -47.66 -4.55 -2.36
C LEU A 677 -47.66 -3.37 -3.33
N VAL A 678 -46.64 -3.29 -4.17
CA VAL A 678 -46.54 -2.29 -5.23
C VAL A 678 -46.86 -2.95 -6.58
N ALA A 679 -47.69 -2.28 -7.37
CA ALA A 679 -47.99 -2.70 -8.73
C ALA A 679 -46.84 -2.33 -9.66
N VAL A 680 -46.14 -3.34 -10.17
CA VAL A 680 -45.05 -3.20 -11.15
C VAL A 680 -45.58 -3.59 -12.53
N HIS A 681 -45.54 -2.67 -13.46
CA HIS A 681 -45.96 -2.84 -14.84
C HIS A 681 -44.76 -3.28 -15.68
N VAL A 682 -44.79 -4.51 -16.19
CA VAL A 682 -43.71 -5.10 -17.00
C VAL A 682 -44.18 -5.24 -18.45
N THR A 683 -43.40 -4.68 -19.37
CA THR A 683 -43.61 -4.82 -20.82
C THR A 683 -42.55 -5.76 -21.38
N LEU A 684 -42.95 -6.93 -21.83
CA LEU A 684 -42.02 -7.93 -22.38
C LEU A 684 -41.70 -7.63 -23.84
N ARG A 685 -40.45 -7.23 -24.12
CA ARG A 685 -39.94 -7.00 -25.48
C ARG A 685 -38.82 -7.99 -25.77
N VAL A 686 -39.13 -9.02 -26.55
CA VAL A 686 -38.20 -10.10 -26.87
C VAL A 686 -38.14 -10.33 -28.37
N GLU A 687 -36.93 -10.31 -28.93
CA GLU A 687 -36.68 -10.47 -30.36
C GLU A 687 -35.66 -11.58 -30.65
N PRO A 688 -35.88 -12.46 -31.64
CA PRO A 688 -34.88 -13.45 -32.06
C PRO A 688 -33.61 -12.79 -32.60
N LYS A 689 -32.42 -13.27 -32.20
CA LYS A 689 -31.12 -12.74 -32.68
C LYS A 689 -30.81 -13.07 -34.15
N ARG A 690 -31.66 -13.85 -34.83
CA ARG A 690 -31.56 -14.21 -36.26
C ARG A 690 -32.96 -14.16 -36.89
N SER A 691 -33.06 -13.69 -38.13
CA SER A 691 -34.36 -13.63 -38.84
C SER A 691 -34.94 -15.04 -39.03
N GLY A 692 -36.25 -15.20 -38.76
CA GLY A 692 -36.96 -16.49 -38.84
C GLY A 692 -36.84 -17.41 -37.61
N GLY A 693 -36.20 -16.97 -36.52
CA GLY A 693 -36.07 -17.77 -35.29
C GLY A 693 -37.40 -17.97 -34.56
N ARG A 694 -37.79 -19.23 -34.28
CA ARG A 694 -39.00 -19.58 -33.51
C ARG A 694 -38.87 -19.41 -31.98
N GLY A 695 -37.75 -18.83 -31.51
CA GLY A 695 -37.41 -18.75 -30.08
C GLY A 695 -38.35 -17.85 -29.26
N ARG A 696 -38.92 -16.80 -29.86
CA ARG A 696 -39.73 -15.80 -29.15
C ARG A 696 -40.93 -16.40 -28.40
N ALA A 697 -41.69 -17.28 -29.04
CA ALA A 697 -42.87 -17.90 -28.40
C ALA A 697 -42.49 -18.76 -27.19
N ARG A 698 -41.39 -19.52 -27.29
CA ARG A 698 -40.87 -20.35 -26.18
C ARG A 698 -40.32 -19.50 -25.03
N VAL A 699 -39.67 -18.37 -25.32
CA VAL A 699 -39.19 -17.44 -24.28
C VAL A 699 -40.36 -16.86 -23.51
N LEU A 700 -41.41 -16.41 -24.19
CA LEU A 700 -42.58 -15.84 -23.53
C LEU A 700 -43.27 -16.87 -22.63
N GLU A 701 -43.49 -18.10 -23.11
CA GLU A 701 -44.06 -19.20 -22.32
C GLU A 701 -43.20 -19.55 -21.08
N ARG A 702 -41.87 -19.59 -21.24
CA ARG A 702 -40.93 -19.90 -20.15
C ARG A 702 -40.86 -18.79 -19.10
N VAL A 703 -40.78 -17.53 -19.54
CA VAL A 703 -40.83 -16.36 -18.65
C VAL A 703 -42.13 -16.37 -17.86
N GLU A 704 -43.27 -16.66 -18.50
CA GLU A 704 -44.56 -16.77 -17.82
C GLU A 704 -44.59 -17.90 -16.78
N ARG A 705 -43.99 -19.06 -17.08
CA ARG A 705 -44.06 -20.25 -16.21
C ARG A 705 -43.03 -20.26 -15.09
N GLU A 706 -41.85 -19.69 -15.30
CA GLU A 706 -40.71 -19.87 -14.39
C GLU A 706 -40.31 -18.58 -13.69
N VAL A 707 -40.31 -17.46 -14.40
CA VAL A 707 -39.87 -16.16 -13.86
C VAL A 707 -41.02 -15.43 -13.19
N LEU A 708 -42.20 -15.39 -13.84
CA LEU A 708 -43.37 -14.66 -13.34
C LEU A 708 -44.24 -15.47 -12.35
N ALA A 709 -44.00 -16.78 -12.20
CA ALA A 709 -44.86 -17.66 -11.40
C ALA A 709 -44.85 -17.34 -9.89
N GLY A 710 -43.82 -16.66 -9.38
CA GLY A 710 -43.70 -16.27 -7.98
C GLY A 710 -44.45 -14.99 -7.58
N PHE A 711 -45.15 -14.32 -8.50
CA PHE A 711 -45.77 -13.02 -8.28
C PHE A 711 -47.31 -13.07 -8.43
N GLY A 712 -48.04 -12.34 -7.59
CA GLY A 712 -49.48 -12.11 -7.79
C GLY A 712 -49.69 -11.25 -9.03
N ARG A 713 -50.57 -11.65 -9.96
CA ARG A 713 -50.71 -10.98 -11.27
C ARG A 713 -52.15 -10.67 -11.64
N THR A 714 -52.34 -9.57 -12.38
CA THR A 714 -53.61 -9.22 -13.04
C THR A 714 -53.44 -9.41 -14.56
N PRO A 715 -54.40 -10.03 -15.29
CA PRO A 715 -54.21 -10.39 -16.68
C PRO A 715 -54.05 -9.17 -17.63
N ILE A 716 -53.34 -9.42 -18.73
CA ILE A 716 -52.80 -8.48 -19.71
C ILE A 716 -53.91 -7.62 -20.36
N ARG A 717 -53.76 -6.29 -20.28
CA ARG A 717 -54.33 -5.34 -21.25
C ARG A 717 -53.16 -4.70 -22.00
N ASP A 718 -53.23 -4.67 -23.33
CA ASP A 718 -52.27 -3.99 -24.23
C ASP A 718 -50.78 -4.43 -24.12
N GLY A 719 -50.52 -5.70 -23.79
CA GLY A 719 -49.15 -6.25 -23.79
C GLY A 719 -48.31 -5.94 -22.53
N VAL A 720 -48.95 -5.37 -21.50
CA VAL A 720 -48.33 -5.06 -20.19
C VAL A 720 -48.85 -6.05 -19.15
N THR A 721 -47.94 -6.68 -18.40
CA THR A 721 -48.26 -7.56 -17.27
C THR A 721 -48.04 -6.80 -15.97
N VAL A 722 -49.04 -6.78 -15.09
CA VAL A 722 -48.92 -6.12 -13.77
C VAL A 722 -48.61 -7.17 -12.71
N LEU A 723 -47.47 -7.02 -12.04
CA LEU A 723 -46.98 -7.88 -10.98
C LEU A 723 -47.14 -7.17 -9.64
N GLN A 724 -47.66 -7.87 -8.64
CA GLN A 724 -47.70 -7.43 -7.25
C GLN A 724 -46.39 -7.84 -6.58
N VAL A 725 -45.52 -6.88 -6.32
CA VAL A 725 -44.20 -7.10 -5.73
C VAL A 725 -44.20 -6.54 -4.30
N PRO A 726 -43.80 -7.32 -3.28
CA PRO A 726 -43.73 -6.83 -1.91
C PRO A 726 -42.64 -5.77 -1.73
N PHE A 727 -42.96 -4.75 -0.94
CA PHE A 727 -42.17 -3.55 -0.72
C PHE A 727 -41.83 -3.41 0.78
N ASP A 728 -40.63 -3.85 1.14
CA ASP A 728 -40.11 -3.77 2.52
C ASP A 728 -39.19 -2.55 2.72
N ASN A 729 -38.38 -2.22 1.71
CA ASN A 729 -37.57 -1.01 1.60
C ASN A 729 -37.20 -0.77 0.12
N GLU A 730 -36.95 0.48 -0.26
CA GLU A 730 -36.68 0.89 -1.64
C GLU A 730 -35.51 0.12 -2.28
N ASP A 731 -34.39 -0.08 -1.56
CA ASP A 731 -33.21 -0.78 -2.07
C ASP A 731 -33.45 -2.27 -2.32
N ALA A 732 -34.29 -2.92 -1.51
CA ALA A 732 -34.65 -4.32 -1.69
C ALA A 732 -35.67 -4.48 -2.82
N PHE A 733 -36.60 -3.54 -2.95
CA PHE A 733 -37.59 -3.49 -4.02
C PHE A 733 -36.93 -3.24 -5.38
N ASP A 734 -36.07 -2.23 -5.47
CA ASP A 734 -35.29 -1.89 -6.68
C ASP A 734 -34.48 -3.09 -7.18
N ARG A 735 -33.72 -3.73 -6.27
CA ARG A 735 -32.98 -4.96 -6.60
C ARG A 735 -33.89 -6.10 -7.04
N ARG A 736 -35.08 -6.24 -6.44
CA ARG A 736 -36.00 -7.32 -6.77
C ARG A 736 -36.60 -7.17 -8.17
N VAL A 737 -36.90 -5.93 -8.60
CA VAL A 737 -37.39 -5.64 -9.95
C VAL A 737 -36.25 -5.71 -10.98
N ASP A 738 -35.03 -5.31 -10.63
CA ASP A 738 -33.84 -5.47 -11.48
C ASP A 738 -33.50 -6.96 -11.68
N ASP A 739 -33.47 -7.75 -10.61
CA ASP A 739 -33.25 -9.21 -10.67
C ASP A 739 -34.30 -9.89 -11.56
N LEU A 740 -35.55 -9.45 -11.50
CA LEU A 740 -36.64 -9.93 -12.36
C LEU A 740 -36.36 -9.66 -13.85
N LEU A 741 -35.97 -8.44 -14.22
CA LEU A 741 -35.63 -8.11 -15.63
C LEU A 741 -34.38 -8.85 -16.09
N VAL A 742 -33.41 -9.07 -15.20
CA VAL A 742 -32.23 -9.88 -15.47
C VAL A 742 -32.61 -11.33 -15.74
N GLU A 743 -33.50 -11.94 -14.95
CA GLU A 743 -33.99 -13.30 -15.19
C GLU A 743 -34.73 -13.42 -16.53
N ILE A 744 -35.53 -12.41 -16.91
CA ILE A 744 -36.17 -12.34 -18.23
C ILE A 744 -35.12 -12.29 -19.35
N ALA A 745 -34.11 -11.43 -19.21
CA ALA A 745 -33.04 -11.30 -20.20
C ALA A 745 -32.18 -12.57 -20.31
N MET A 746 -31.89 -13.22 -19.19
CA MET A 746 -31.17 -14.50 -19.15
C MET A 746 -31.98 -15.62 -19.82
N THR A 747 -33.28 -15.67 -19.57
CA THR A 747 -34.18 -16.63 -20.23
C THR A 747 -34.27 -16.38 -21.73
N ALA A 748 -34.31 -15.11 -22.16
CA ALA A 748 -34.25 -14.76 -23.57
C ALA A 748 -32.93 -15.19 -24.22
N GLU A 749 -31.79 -14.95 -23.55
CA GLU A 749 -30.46 -15.32 -24.03
C GLU A 749 -30.31 -16.83 -24.22
N GLN A 750 -30.78 -17.63 -23.25
CA GLN A 750 -30.78 -19.10 -23.31
C GLN A 750 -31.47 -19.63 -24.58
N HIS A 751 -32.46 -18.92 -25.09
CA HIS A 751 -33.23 -19.29 -26.27
C HIS A 751 -32.88 -18.44 -27.52
N ARG A 752 -31.70 -17.81 -27.54
CA ARG A 752 -31.18 -17.02 -28.67
C ARG A 752 -32.07 -15.84 -29.06
N CYS A 753 -32.73 -15.23 -28.09
CA CYS A 753 -33.42 -13.96 -28.22
C CYS A 753 -32.66 -12.85 -27.47
N ALA A 754 -32.82 -11.60 -27.90
CA ALA A 754 -32.48 -10.43 -27.13
C ALA A 754 -33.75 -9.94 -26.40
N SER A 755 -33.59 -9.37 -25.21
CA SER A 755 -34.68 -8.76 -24.45
C SER A 755 -34.38 -7.28 -24.23
N GLU A 756 -35.36 -6.43 -24.55
CA GLU A 756 -35.42 -5.00 -24.21
C GLU A 756 -36.64 -4.75 -23.31
N SER A 757 -36.98 -5.75 -22.49
CA SER A 757 -38.13 -5.67 -21.60
C SER A 757 -37.91 -4.58 -20.56
N GLU A 758 -38.95 -3.80 -20.30
CA GLU A 758 -38.93 -2.63 -19.43
C GLU A 758 -39.95 -2.83 -18.31
N ALA A 759 -39.68 -2.25 -17.14
CA ALA A 759 -40.63 -2.24 -16.04
C ALA A 759 -40.82 -0.82 -15.48
N TRP A 760 -42.00 -0.52 -14.93
CA TRP A 760 -42.22 0.71 -14.19
C TRP A 760 -43.22 0.53 -13.05
N ALA A 761 -43.10 1.36 -12.02
CA ALA A 761 -43.99 1.38 -10.86
C ALA A 761 -44.13 2.80 -10.32
N GLU A 762 -45.25 3.10 -9.65
CA GLU A 762 -45.42 4.33 -8.87
C GLU A 762 -45.30 3.99 -7.37
N VAL A 763 -44.30 4.59 -6.71
CA VAL A 763 -44.03 4.40 -5.29
C VAL A 763 -44.01 5.77 -4.62
N ALA A 764 -44.86 5.96 -3.60
CA ALA A 764 -44.97 7.21 -2.85
C ALA A 764 -45.18 8.49 -3.71
N GLY A 765 -45.82 8.36 -4.88
CA GLY A 765 -46.07 9.47 -5.81
C GLY A 765 -44.94 9.76 -6.81
N GLU A 766 -43.85 8.99 -6.78
CA GLU A 766 -42.76 9.05 -7.75
C GLU A 766 -42.80 7.85 -8.70
N ARG A 767 -42.52 8.08 -9.99
CA ARG A 767 -42.51 7.03 -11.02
C ARG A 767 -41.10 6.50 -11.23
N TRP A 768 -40.93 5.20 -11.01
CA TRP A 768 -39.68 4.47 -11.14
C TRP A 768 -39.74 3.61 -12.40
N THR A 769 -38.62 3.53 -13.13
CA THR A 769 -38.50 2.81 -14.39
C THR A 769 -37.20 2.01 -14.43
N TRP A 770 -37.28 0.77 -14.90
CA TRP A 770 -36.16 -0.17 -15.01
C TRP A 770 -35.98 -0.64 -16.45
#